data_AF-A0A8S9S8S8-F1
#
_entry.id   AF-A0A8S9S8S8-F1
#
_cell.length_a   1.000
_cell.length_b   1.000
_cell.length_c   1.000
_cell.angle_alpha   90.00
_cell.angle_beta   90.00
_cell.angle_gamma   90.00
#
_symmetry.space_group_name_H-M   'P 1'
#
loop_
_entity.id
_entity.type
_entity.pdbx_description
1 polymer ?
#
loop_
_entity_poly.entity_id
_entity_poly.type
_entity_poly.pdbx_seq_one_letter_code
_entity_poly.pdbx_strand_id
1 'polypeptide(L)'
;MVLQDNAISYGYALVLSLLLLLPLLAKGCDMFTGQWVKDASYPLYDPSTCPFIRREFACKKNGRPDLDYPTFRWQPQGCKLAWFNGVDFLQKNRGKKIMFVGDSLSLNQWQSLTCMLHSSVPKSPYTMTTEGTISTFTFQEYGVEIKFDRNPYLVDIVSEKIGSVMKLDSINDGKNWLGMDTLIFNTWHWWSRKSWDYIQIGSNVTKDMDRMAAFEIALGTWGKWVDTVVDTKKTRVFFQGISPSHYNGSLWGEPAAHSCAGQTEPLWGTNYPGGLPPEVGVLKRALGKITKPVTLLDITMLSLLRKDGHPSIYGIGGRTGNDCSHWCLSGVPDTWNEILYNYMLYPISEWSPGNCFQRGPLQLAPERVFSAVRCRLTRDLRVNRVVLQQKKWNFSVDPCNVASTVGGWRNPNAGKGFEDAVTCNCSSTICHVTSIVLKAHNLNGSLPKEFAGLPFLQEIELSRNYLNGSIPHEWGALPLVNISVLGNRISGPIPKEIGNITTLISLLVLPWSLSLILELNQISGKLPQELGNLPNIQRIFLSSNYLSGDIPSIFSKLTTLIDLRISDNQFTGTIPDFIQNWTNLEKLRISELSGPGSPFPPLQNMTSIKTLILRNCNLTGELPAYLGPITSLRLLDLSFNKLSGPIPVTYSALSRVNIFLTSNMLNGEVPSWMVDNGDKIDLIYNNFTNDPRTAECQKNAV
;
A
#
# COMPACT_ATOMS: atom_id res chain seq x y z
N MET A 1 54.05 23.91 -34.91
CA MET A 1 55.17 23.29 -34.19
C MET A 1 54.77 23.18 -32.73
N VAL A 2 54.35 21.96 -32.36
CA VAL A 2 54.23 21.36 -31.01
C VAL A 2 53.50 22.15 -29.92
N LEU A 3 52.31 21.67 -29.54
CA LEU A 3 52.01 21.16 -28.19
C LEU A 3 50.59 20.57 -28.20
N GLN A 4 50.50 19.27 -28.47
CA GLN A 4 49.31 18.44 -28.30
C GLN A 4 49.85 17.09 -27.84
N ASP A 5 49.59 16.70 -26.60
CA ASP A 5 49.49 15.31 -26.11
C ASP A 5 49.53 15.27 -24.58
N ASN A 6 48.38 14.91 -23.98
CA ASN A 6 48.21 14.02 -22.82
C ASN A 6 46.94 14.35 -22.05
N ALA A 7 45.82 13.67 -22.38
CA ALA A 7 44.79 13.24 -21.44
C ALA A 7 43.63 12.51 -22.16
N ILE A 8 43.89 11.31 -22.70
CA ILE A 8 42.82 10.35 -23.02
C ILE A 8 43.26 8.99 -22.47
N SER A 9 43.00 8.72 -21.19
CA SER A 9 42.93 7.35 -20.66
C SER A 9 42.36 7.27 -19.23
N TYR A 10 41.28 7.95 -18.87
CA TYR A 10 40.47 7.62 -17.68
C TYR A 10 38.98 8.00 -17.84
N GLY A 11 38.42 7.76 -19.04
CA GLY A 11 37.05 8.17 -19.38
C GLY A 11 36.15 7.06 -19.96
N TYR A 12 36.56 5.78 -19.89
CA TYR A 12 35.84 4.67 -20.53
C TYR A 12 35.60 3.45 -19.63
N ALA A 13 35.59 3.62 -18.30
CA ALA A 13 35.31 2.54 -17.35
C ALA A 13 34.17 2.81 -16.35
N LEU A 14 33.34 3.84 -16.56
CA LEU A 14 32.24 4.19 -15.64
C LEU A 14 30.89 4.50 -16.34
N VAL A 15 30.78 4.23 -17.65
CA VAL A 15 29.54 4.44 -18.43
C VAL A 15 28.93 3.11 -18.90
N LEU A 16 29.52 1.96 -18.55
CA LEU A 16 29.00 0.62 -18.88
C LEU A 16 28.43 -0.15 -17.66
N SER A 17 28.40 0.45 -16.47
CA SER A 17 27.78 -0.15 -15.27
C SER A 17 26.44 0.49 -14.87
N LEU A 18 25.96 1.51 -15.59
CA LEU A 18 24.66 2.17 -15.30
C LEU A 18 23.55 1.91 -16.34
N LEU A 19 23.76 0.95 -17.24
CA LEU A 19 22.80 0.56 -18.29
C LEU A 19 22.23 -0.87 -18.11
N LEU A 20 22.43 -1.48 -16.94
CA LEU A 20 21.92 -2.83 -16.62
C LEU A 20 20.93 -2.89 -15.44
N LEU A 21 20.39 -1.75 -14.99
CA LEU A 21 19.43 -1.68 -13.87
C LEU A 21 18.05 -1.09 -14.23
N LEU A 22 17.70 -1.04 -15.51
CA LEU A 22 16.34 -0.71 -15.97
C LEU A 22 15.91 -1.81 -16.96
N PRO A 23 15.14 -2.81 -16.49
CA PRO A 23 13.70 -2.72 -16.71
C PRO A 23 12.90 -3.42 -15.60
N LEU A 24 12.60 -2.75 -14.48
CA LEU A 24 11.57 -3.20 -13.55
C LEU A 24 10.91 -1.96 -12.97
N LEU A 25 9.60 -1.83 -13.18
CA LEU A 25 8.63 -0.89 -12.57
C LEU A 25 7.74 -0.22 -13.64
N ALA A 26 7.05 -1.05 -14.42
CA ALA A 26 6.05 -0.62 -15.41
C ALA A 26 4.92 -1.64 -15.60
N LYS A 27 4.62 -2.47 -14.60
CA LYS A 27 3.49 -3.40 -14.64
C LYS A 27 2.69 -3.19 -13.35
N GLY A 28 1.35 -3.26 -13.42
CA GLY A 28 0.52 -3.35 -12.22
C GLY A 28 1.08 -4.44 -11.30
N CYS A 29 0.84 -4.32 -9.98
CA CYS A 29 1.36 -5.23 -8.94
C CYS A 29 1.60 -6.64 -9.49
N ASP A 30 2.86 -6.93 -9.79
CA ASP A 30 3.26 -8.24 -10.24
C ASP A 30 3.18 -9.16 -9.03
N MET A 31 2.05 -9.82 -8.88
CA MET A 31 1.76 -10.72 -7.77
C MET A 31 2.59 -12.02 -7.84
N PHE A 32 3.32 -12.25 -8.93
CA PHE A 32 3.97 -13.51 -9.24
C PHE A 32 5.50 -13.45 -9.16
N THR A 33 6.07 -12.24 -9.13
CA THR A 33 7.50 -12.00 -8.87
C THR A 33 7.71 -11.53 -7.43
N GLY A 34 8.52 -12.27 -6.67
CA GLY A 34 8.66 -12.08 -5.24
C GLY A 34 9.47 -13.20 -4.61
N GLN A 35 9.32 -13.33 -3.29
CA GLN A 35 10.01 -14.34 -2.51
C GLN A 35 9.10 -14.89 -1.41
N TRP A 36 9.39 -16.11 -0.95
CA TRP A 36 8.77 -16.66 0.25
C TRP A 36 9.40 -16.08 1.50
N VAL A 37 8.56 -15.70 2.45
CA VAL A 37 8.98 -15.18 3.76
C VAL A 37 8.31 -16.02 4.85
N LYS A 38 9.02 -16.28 5.95
CA LYS A 38 8.42 -16.90 7.13
C LYS A 38 7.51 -15.88 7.80
N ASP A 39 6.28 -16.28 8.11
CA ASP A 39 5.28 -15.40 8.71
C ASP A 39 4.52 -16.18 9.79
N ALA A 40 4.62 -15.72 11.05
CA ALA A 40 4.00 -16.40 12.19
C ALA A 40 2.46 -16.39 12.16
N SER A 41 1.87 -15.56 11.30
CA SER A 41 0.42 -15.53 11.09
C SER A 41 -0.09 -16.61 10.13
N TYR A 42 0.80 -17.42 9.55
CA TYR A 42 0.48 -18.56 8.70
C TYR A 42 0.64 -19.89 9.46
N PRO A 43 -0.12 -20.95 9.11
CA PRO A 43 -1.13 -20.97 8.04
C PRO A 43 -2.41 -20.19 8.37
N LEU A 44 -3.15 -19.84 7.31
CA LEU A 44 -4.45 -19.15 7.41
C LEU A 44 -5.52 -19.97 8.15
N TYR A 45 -5.32 -21.28 8.27
CA TYR A 45 -6.22 -22.20 8.97
C TYR A 45 -5.48 -23.47 9.42
N ASP A 46 -6.03 -24.15 10.42
CA ASP A 46 -5.59 -25.51 10.75
C ASP A 46 -6.31 -26.52 9.85
N PRO A 47 -5.62 -27.26 8.96
CA PRO A 47 -6.25 -28.24 8.07
C PRO A 47 -6.97 -29.37 8.79
N SER A 48 -6.67 -29.61 10.07
CA SER A 48 -7.38 -30.60 10.88
C SER A 48 -8.87 -30.25 11.06
N THR A 49 -9.24 -28.97 10.92
CA THR A 49 -10.62 -28.48 11.06
C THR A 49 -11.49 -28.72 9.82
N CYS A 50 -10.89 -29.15 8.70
CA CYS A 50 -11.60 -29.39 7.44
C CYS A 50 -11.74 -30.89 7.17
N PRO A 51 -12.87 -31.53 7.55
CA PRO A 51 -13.02 -32.99 7.49
C PRO A 51 -13.07 -33.54 6.06
N PHE A 52 -13.32 -32.68 5.07
CA PHE A 52 -13.46 -33.04 3.67
C PHE A 52 -12.15 -33.01 2.87
N ILE A 53 -11.03 -32.55 3.44
CA ILE A 53 -9.72 -32.61 2.76
C ILE A 53 -9.40 -34.07 2.46
N ARG A 54 -9.08 -34.37 1.19
CA ARG A 54 -8.75 -35.73 0.78
C ARG A 54 -7.41 -36.17 1.36
N ARG A 55 -7.28 -37.48 1.55
CA ARG A 55 -6.12 -38.08 2.20
C ARG A 55 -4.80 -37.70 1.53
N GLU A 56 -4.74 -37.61 0.21
CA GLU A 56 -3.54 -37.18 -0.55
C GLU A 56 -2.95 -35.84 -0.10
N PHE A 57 -3.77 -34.90 0.35
CA PHE A 57 -3.32 -33.55 0.69
C PHE A 57 -3.21 -33.33 2.21
N ALA A 58 -3.73 -34.26 3.03
CA ALA A 58 -3.84 -34.14 4.47
C ALA A 58 -2.55 -34.52 5.21
N CYS A 59 -1.41 -33.91 4.86
CA CYS A 59 -0.08 -34.28 5.34
C CYS A 59 0.05 -34.32 6.87
N LYS A 60 -0.47 -33.30 7.57
CA LYS A 60 -0.50 -33.25 9.04
C LYS A 60 -1.27 -34.44 9.63
N LYS A 61 -2.45 -34.76 9.07
CA LYS A 61 -3.27 -35.92 9.47
C LYS A 61 -2.60 -37.26 9.15
N ASN A 62 -1.78 -37.30 8.11
CA ASN A 62 -1.00 -38.47 7.71
C ASN A 62 0.32 -38.62 8.49
N GLY A 63 0.58 -37.76 9.49
CA GLY A 63 1.71 -37.89 10.39
C GLY A 63 3.01 -37.23 9.92
N ARG A 64 2.93 -36.21 9.05
CA ARG A 64 4.10 -35.39 8.70
C ARG A 64 4.61 -34.63 9.95
N PRO A 65 5.87 -34.83 10.38
CA PRO A 65 6.38 -34.29 11.64
C PRO A 65 6.84 -32.82 11.53
N ASP A 66 7.33 -32.39 10.37
CA ASP A 66 7.72 -31.00 10.12
C ASP A 66 6.49 -30.16 9.79
N LEU A 67 6.18 -29.18 10.64
CA LEU A 67 4.98 -28.34 10.55
C LEU A 67 5.29 -26.88 10.20
N ASP A 68 6.51 -26.60 9.75
CA ASP A 68 6.96 -25.25 9.39
C ASP A 68 6.65 -24.88 7.94
N TYR A 69 6.52 -25.84 7.01
CA TYR A 69 6.17 -25.60 5.60
C TYR A 69 4.89 -24.75 5.37
N PRO A 70 3.82 -24.82 6.18
CA PRO A 70 2.65 -23.97 5.97
C PRO A 70 2.83 -22.54 6.52
N THR A 71 3.93 -22.22 7.22
CA THR A 71 4.21 -20.89 7.82
C THR A 71 4.81 -19.89 6.85
N PHE A 72 5.04 -20.27 5.59
CA PHE A 72 5.61 -19.39 4.57
C PHE A 72 4.51 -18.65 3.81
N ARG A 73 4.66 -17.33 3.73
CA ARG A 73 3.82 -16.41 2.96
C ARG A 73 4.56 -15.94 1.72
N TRP A 74 3.86 -15.83 0.59
CA TRP A 74 4.41 -15.20 -0.61
C TRP A 74 4.40 -13.67 -0.49
N GLN A 75 5.55 -13.04 -0.70
CA GLN A 75 5.71 -11.59 -0.67
C GLN A 75 6.16 -11.09 -2.05
N PRO A 76 5.26 -10.48 -2.83
CA PRO A 76 5.63 -9.85 -4.10
C PRO A 76 6.66 -8.74 -3.90
N GLN A 77 7.58 -8.58 -4.86
CA GLN A 77 8.72 -7.65 -4.77
C GLN A 77 8.32 -6.17 -4.86
N GLY A 78 7.13 -5.86 -5.40
CA GLY A 78 6.67 -4.49 -5.65
C GLY A 78 5.28 -4.15 -5.10
N CYS A 79 4.66 -5.04 -4.32
CA CYS A 79 3.33 -4.81 -3.75
C CYS A 79 3.01 -5.78 -2.60
N LYS A 80 1.96 -5.46 -1.85
CA LYS A 80 1.42 -6.33 -0.80
C LYS A 80 0.11 -6.94 -1.26
N LEU A 81 -0.03 -8.25 -1.11
CA LEU A 81 -1.30 -8.94 -1.30
C LEU A 81 -2.27 -8.53 -0.17
N ALA A 82 -3.53 -8.30 -0.52
CA ALA A 82 -4.59 -8.19 0.47
C ALA A 82 -4.72 -9.52 1.21
N TRP A 83 -4.87 -9.42 2.52
CA TRP A 83 -5.10 -10.56 3.40
C TRP A 83 -6.41 -11.26 3.03
N PHE A 84 -6.39 -12.58 2.92
CA PHE A 84 -7.58 -13.35 2.62
C PHE A 84 -8.64 -13.17 3.72
N ASN A 85 -9.85 -12.82 3.31
CA ASN A 85 -11.00 -12.71 4.20
C ASN A 85 -12.14 -13.55 3.63
N GLY A 86 -12.38 -14.72 4.23
CA GLY A 86 -13.39 -15.66 3.73
C GLY A 86 -14.83 -15.14 3.86
N VAL A 87 -15.13 -14.30 4.87
CA VAL A 87 -16.46 -13.67 5.00
C VAL A 87 -16.68 -12.68 3.87
N ASP A 88 -15.70 -11.81 3.60
CA ASP A 88 -15.75 -10.86 2.48
C ASP A 88 -15.86 -11.59 1.14
N PHE A 89 -15.11 -12.67 0.95
CA PHE A 89 -15.20 -13.52 -0.24
C PHE A 89 -16.62 -14.04 -0.44
N LEU A 90 -17.23 -14.64 0.59
CA LEU A 90 -18.57 -15.21 0.51
C LEU A 90 -19.64 -14.13 0.29
N GLN A 91 -19.51 -12.96 0.92
CA GLN A 91 -20.47 -11.86 0.73
C GLN A 91 -20.40 -11.29 -0.69
N LYS A 92 -19.21 -11.04 -1.23
CA LYS A 92 -19.03 -10.52 -2.61
C LYS A 92 -19.45 -11.52 -3.69
N ASN A 93 -19.44 -12.80 -3.35
CA ASN A 93 -19.86 -13.87 -4.23
C ASN A 93 -21.24 -14.43 -3.90
N ARG A 94 -22.03 -13.80 -3.02
CA ARG A 94 -23.36 -14.24 -2.63
C ARG A 94 -24.22 -14.56 -3.86
N GLY A 95 -24.77 -15.76 -3.91
CA GLY A 95 -25.57 -16.26 -5.03
C GLY A 95 -24.80 -16.67 -6.30
N LYS A 96 -23.46 -16.62 -6.30
CA LYS A 96 -22.62 -16.91 -7.48
C LYS A 96 -22.08 -18.33 -7.50
N LYS A 97 -21.71 -18.78 -8.70
CA LYS A 97 -21.13 -20.09 -9.00
C LYS A 97 -19.70 -19.94 -9.52
N ILE A 98 -18.77 -20.57 -8.82
CA ILE A 98 -17.33 -20.57 -9.14
C ILE A 98 -16.94 -22.01 -9.44
N MET A 99 -16.29 -22.26 -10.58
CA MET A 99 -15.91 -23.62 -10.98
C MET A 99 -14.43 -23.72 -11.33
N PHE A 100 -13.76 -24.69 -10.70
CA PHE A 100 -12.44 -25.17 -11.08
C PHE A 100 -12.61 -26.29 -12.11
N VAL A 101 -11.91 -26.20 -13.23
CA VAL A 101 -11.98 -27.19 -14.30
C VAL A 101 -10.56 -27.64 -14.63
N GLY A 102 -10.26 -28.92 -14.41
CA GLY A 102 -8.91 -29.38 -14.69
C GLY A 102 -8.56 -30.73 -14.10
N ASP A 103 -7.26 -30.90 -13.88
CA ASP A 103 -6.69 -32.13 -13.35
C ASP A 103 -6.70 -32.18 -11.80
N SER A 104 -5.92 -33.09 -11.22
CA SER A 104 -5.85 -33.26 -9.76
C SER A 104 -5.24 -32.06 -9.02
N LEU A 105 -4.56 -31.14 -9.69
CA LEU A 105 -4.06 -29.90 -9.09
C LEU A 105 -5.13 -28.82 -9.02
N SER A 106 -6.11 -28.82 -9.93
CA SER A 106 -7.36 -28.06 -9.74
C SER A 106 -8.15 -28.57 -8.54
N LEU A 107 -8.23 -29.89 -8.35
CA LEU A 107 -8.84 -30.46 -7.14
C LEU A 107 -8.09 -30.00 -5.88
N ASN A 108 -6.75 -29.98 -5.93
CA ASN A 108 -5.91 -29.53 -4.83
C ASN A 108 -6.18 -28.06 -4.46
N GLN A 109 -6.29 -27.17 -5.45
CA GLN A 109 -6.63 -25.75 -5.24
C GLN A 109 -8.07 -25.56 -4.76
N TRP A 110 -9.02 -26.34 -5.29
CA TRP A 110 -10.43 -26.30 -4.86
C TRP A 110 -10.60 -26.74 -3.40
N GLN A 111 -9.89 -27.78 -2.94
CA GLN A 111 -9.92 -28.20 -1.53
C GLN A 111 -9.27 -27.19 -0.59
N SER A 112 -8.22 -26.49 -1.04
CA SER A 112 -7.66 -25.35 -0.33
C SER A 112 -8.71 -24.25 -0.14
N LEU A 113 -9.33 -23.77 -1.23
CA LEU A 113 -10.28 -22.65 -1.16
C LEU A 113 -11.48 -23.00 -0.27
N THR A 114 -12.08 -24.18 -0.47
CA THR A 114 -13.23 -24.62 0.33
C THR A 114 -12.89 -24.73 1.82
N CYS A 115 -11.67 -25.17 2.15
CA CYS A 115 -11.21 -25.19 3.54
C CYS A 115 -10.94 -23.79 4.10
N MET A 116 -10.25 -22.90 3.37
CA MET A 116 -10.04 -21.50 3.77
C MET A 116 -11.37 -20.78 4.07
N LEU A 117 -12.39 -21.02 3.23
CA LEU A 117 -13.73 -20.47 3.42
C LEU A 117 -14.44 -21.11 4.62
N HIS A 118 -14.42 -22.45 4.73
CA HIS A 118 -15.02 -23.16 5.86
C HIS A 118 -14.45 -22.72 7.21
N SER A 119 -13.12 -22.61 7.31
CA SER A 119 -12.46 -22.14 8.53
C SER A 119 -12.76 -20.68 8.86
N SER A 120 -13.11 -19.85 7.87
CA SER A 120 -13.55 -18.46 8.08
C SER A 120 -14.99 -18.36 8.60
N VAL A 121 -15.85 -19.34 8.30
CA VAL A 121 -17.26 -19.40 8.72
C VAL A 121 -17.63 -20.80 9.27
N PRO A 122 -16.98 -21.28 10.34
CA PRO A 122 -17.06 -22.69 10.75
C PRO A 122 -18.46 -23.14 11.19
N LYS A 123 -19.35 -22.20 11.52
CA LYS A 123 -20.73 -22.46 11.93
C LYS A 123 -21.73 -22.39 10.76
N SER A 124 -21.32 -21.90 9.59
CA SER A 124 -22.20 -21.83 8.42
C SER A 124 -22.46 -23.26 7.90
N PRO A 125 -23.73 -23.65 7.69
CA PRO A 125 -24.02 -24.95 7.11
C PRO A 125 -23.52 -25.01 5.67
N TYR A 126 -23.01 -26.17 5.28
CA TYR A 126 -22.56 -26.46 3.93
C TYR A 126 -23.03 -27.83 3.47
N THR A 127 -23.12 -28.01 2.15
CA THR A 127 -23.33 -29.33 1.52
C THR A 127 -22.23 -29.61 0.53
N MET A 128 -21.86 -30.88 0.40
CA MET A 128 -20.92 -31.35 -0.60
C MET A 128 -21.55 -32.53 -1.36
N THR A 129 -21.76 -32.36 -2.65
CA THR A 129 -22.32 -33.41 -3.53
C THR A 129 -21.38 -33.67 -4.70
N THR A 130 -21.42 -34.87 -5.25
CA THR A 130 -20.69 -35.24 -6.46
C THR A 130 -21.64 -35.93 -7.42
N GLU A 131 -21.75 -35.38 -8.62
CA GLU A 131 -22.57 -35.90 -9.70
C GLU A 131 -21.71 -36.04 -10.96
N GLY A 132 -21.45 -37.28 -11.39
CA GLY A 132 -20.53 -37.55 -12.49
C GLY A 132 -19.11 -37.05 -12.18
N THR A 133 -18.61 -36.13 -13.02
CA THR A 133 -17.28 -35.51 -12.87
C THR A 133 -17.28 -34.26 -12.01
N ILE A 134 -18.45 -33.76 -11.60
CA ILE A 134 -18.62 -32.47 -10.94
C ILE A 134 -18.87 -32.65 -9.45
N SER A 135 -17.99 -32.10 -8.62
CA SER A 135 -18.19 -31.94 -7.19
C SER A 135 -18.62 -30.51 -6.88
N THR A 136 -19.70 -30.33 -6.11
CA THR A 136 -20.21 -29.01 -5.70
C THR A 136 -20.13 -28.86 -4.19
N PHE A 137 -19.47 -27.81 -3.71
CA PHE A 137 -19.47 -27.38 -2.31
C PHE A 137 -20.32 -26.11 -2.18
N THR A 138 -21.40 -26.17 -1.41
CA THR A 138 -22.36 -25.05 -1.29
C THR A 138 -22.35 -24.48 0.12
N PHE A 139 -22.07 -23.19 0.24
CA PHE A 139 -22.27 -22.42 1.48
C PHE A 139 -23.71 -21.92 1.52
N GLN A 140 -24.59 -22.64 2.21
CA GLN A 140 -26.04 -22.47 2.10
C GLN A 140 -26.51 -21.06 2.49
N GLU A 141 -25.97 -20.49 3.56
CA GLU A 141 -26.32 -19.15 4.06
C GLU A 141 -26.01 -18.03 3.05
N TYR A 142 -25.01 -18.25 2.20
CA TYR A 142 -24.55 -17.29 1.20
C TYR A 142 -25.04 -17.65 -0.21
N GLY A 143 -25.61 -18.84 -0.41
CA GLY A 143 -25.96 -19.35 -1.74
C GLY A 143 -24.76 -19.40 -2.70
N VAL A 144 -23.55 -19.57 -2.18
CA VAL A 144 -22.31 -19.63 -3.00
C VAL A 144 -21.98 -21.08 -3.30
N GLU A 145 -21.77 -21.40 -4.57
CA GLU A 145 -21.37 -22.73 -5.03
C GLU A 145 -19.91 -22.69 -5.51
N ILE A 146 -19.05 -23.49 -4.90
CA ILE A 146 -17.67 -23.73 -5.33
C ILE A 146 -17.60 -25.14 -5.93
N LYS A 147 -17.49 -25.22 -7.25
CA LYS A 147 -17.52 -26.46 -8.03
C LYS A 147 -16.13 -26.88 -8.49
N PHE A 148 -15.95 -28.18 -8.68
CA PHE A 148 -14.80 -28.76 -9.34
C PHE A 148 -15.29 -29.76 -10.39
N ASP A 149 -14.89 -29.58 -11.64
CA ASP A 149 -15.11 -30.52 -12.73
C ASP A 149 -13.79 -31.20 -13.12
N ARG A 150 -13.74 -32.53 -12.98
CA ARG A 150 -12.56 -33.32 -13.31
C ARG A 150 -12.42 -33.50 -14.81
N ASN A 151 -11.71 -32.56 -15.45
CA ASN A 151 -11.38 -32.60 -16.87
C ASN A 151 -9.86 -32.39 -17.07
N PRO A 152 -9.04 -33.44 -16.95
CA PRO A 152 -7.59 -33.29 -16.86
C PRO A 152 -6.91 -32.78 -18.14
N TYR A 153 -7.57 -32.87 -19.30
CA TYR A 153 -7.01 -32.51 -20.60
C TYR A 153 -7.74 -31.36 -21.29
N LEU A 154 -8.84 -30.87 -20.71
CA LEU A 154 -9.79 -29.89 -21.26
C LEU A 154 -10.50 -30.27 -22.57
N VAL A 155 -10.04 -31.32 -23.24
CA VAL A 155 -10.60 -31.88 -24.48
C VAL A 155 -11.18 -33.27 -24.23
N ASP A 156 -12.01 -33.73 -25.17
CA ASP A 156 -12.77 -34.96 -25.01
C ASP A 156 -11.88 -36.21 -25.10
N ILE A 157 -12.11 -37.15 -24.17
CA ILE A 157 -11.68 -38.54 -24.32
C ILE A 157 -12.93 -39.39 -24.48
N VAL A 158 -13.06 -40.03 -25.64
CA VAL A 158 -14.24 -40.81 -26.02
C VAL A 158 -13.86 -42.28 -26.16
N SER A 159 -14.72 -43.17 -25.67
CA SER A 159 -14.58 -44.60 -25.92
C SER A 159 -15.11 -44.93 -27.32
N GLU A 160 -14.22 -45.40 -28.20
CA GLU A 160 -14.53 -45.83 -29.56
C GLU A 160 -14.21 -47.32 -29.73
N LYS A 161 -14.63 -47.92 -30.85
CA LYS A 161 -14.35 -49.35 -31.13
C LYS A 161 -12.86 -49.69 -31.14
N ILE A 162 -12.01 -48.72 -31.49
CA ILE A 162 -10.56 -48.89 -31.53
C ILE A 162 -9.90 -48.76 -30.15
N GLY A 163 -10.62 -48.27 -29.14
CA GLY A 163 -10.11 -47.97 -27.81
C GLY A 163 -10.51 -46.57 -27.36
N SER A 164 -9.87 -46.08 -26.29
CA SER A 164 -10.03 -44.72 -25.81
C SER A 164 -9.30 -43.72 -26.71
N VAL A 165 -10.03 -42.73 -27.24
CA VAL A 165 -9.51 -41.75 -28.21
C VAL A 165 -9.58 -40.35 -27.62
N MET A 166 -8.43 -39.69 -27.50
CA MET A 166 -8.32 -38.27 -27.15
C MET A 166 -8.53 -37.42 -28.41
N LYS A 167 -9.62 -36.66 -28.46
CA LYS A 167 -9.97 -35.80 -29.59
C LYS A 167 -9.51 -34.37 -29.30
N LEU A 168 -8.34 -33.98 -29.81
CA LEU A 168 -7.69 -32.70 -29.45
C LEU A 168 -8.43 -31.47 -29.97
N ASP A 169 -9.34 -31.63 -30.92
CA ASP A 169 -10.15 -30.59 -31.55
C ASP A 169 -11.62 -30.57 -31.10
N SER A 170 -11.95 -31.27 -30.00
CA SER A 170 -13.31 -31.39 -29.48
C SER A 170 -13.42 -31.09 -27.98
N ILE A 171 -14.46 -30.34 -27.59
CA ILE A 171 -14.81 -30.01 -26.19
C ILE A 171 -16.34 -30.09 -26.03
N ASN A 172 -16.87 -31.29 -25.81
CA ASN A 172 -18.29 -31.52 -25.54
C ASN A 172 -18.66 -31.22 -24.08
N ASP A 173 -17.73 -31.44 -23.15
CA ASP A 173 -17.95 -31.15 -21.72
C ASP A 173 -18.05 -29.64 -21.43
N GLY A 174 -17.67 -28.78 -22.37
CA GLY A 174 -17.76 -27.33 -22.25
C GLY A 174 -19.17 -26.81 -21.95
N LYS A 175 -20.21 -27.58 -22.28
CA LYS A 175 -21.61 -27.27 -21.90
C LYS A 175 -21.82 -27.20 -20.38
N ASN A 176 -21.04 -27.95 -19.60
CA ASN A 176 -21.14 -27.99 -18.14
C ASN A 176 -20.53 -26.74 -17.48
N TRP A 177 -19.67 -26.01 -18.21
CA TRP A 177 -18.97 -24.83 -17.71
C TRP A 177 -19.78 -23.54 -17.92
N LEU A 178 -20.89 -23.62 -18.65
CA LEU A 178 -21.77 -22.49 -18.92
C LEU A 178 -22.56 -22.07 -17.67
N GLY A 179 -22.86 -20.78 -17.58
CA GLY A 179 -23.61 -20.22 -16.44
C GLY A 179 -22.80 -20.06 -15.15
N MET A 180 -21.48 -20.28 -15.18
CA MET A 180 -20.59 -19.96 -14.08
C MET A 180 -20.23 -18.46 -14.07
N ASP A 181 -20.16 -17.86 -12.89
CA ASP A 181 -19.70 -16.47 -12.71
C ASP A 181 -18.17 -16.39 -12.76
N THR A 182 -17.48 -17.46 -12.38
CA THR A 182 -16.02 -17.57 -12.47
C THR A 182 -15.61 -18.98 -12.85
N LEU A 183 -14.75 -19.09 -13.86
CA LEU A 183 -14.11 -20.32 -14.32
C LEU A 183 -12.61 -20.24 -14.06
N ILE A 184 -12.05 -21.27 -13.42
CA ILE A 184 -10.61 -21.41 -13.16
C ILE A 184 -10.14 -22.71 -13.81
N PHE A 185 -9.44 -22.59 -14.92
CA PHE A 185 -8.94 -23.74 -15.68
C PHE A 185 -7.52 -24.13 -15.26
N ASN A 186 -7.20 -25.42 -15.28
CA ASN A 186 -5.83 -25.91 -15.20
C ASN A 186 -5.69 -27.18 -16.04
N THR A 187 -4.53 -27.38 -16.64
CA THR A 187 -4.17 -28.67 -17.22
C THR A 187 -2.67 -28.73 -17.44
N TRP A 188 -2.04 -29.83 -17.04
CA TRP A 188 -0.70 -30.27 -17.46
C TRP A 188 -0.29 -31.57 -16.76
N HIS A 189 -0.63 -31.71 -15.48
CA HIS A 189 -0.08 -32.73 -14.61
C HIS A 189 -0.30 -34.17 -15.11
N TRP A 190 -1.40 -34.39 -15.84
CA TRP A 190 -1.76 -35.69 -16.41
C TRP A 190 -1.26 -35.92 -17.83
N TRP A 191 -0.72 -34.91 -18.54
CA TRP A 191 -0.26 -35.06 -19.93
C TRP A 191 0.94 -36.00 -20.06
N SER A 192 1.74 -36.15 -19.00
CA SER A 192 2.81 -37.14 -18.93
C SER A 192 2.30 -38.57 -18.69
N ARG A 193 1.02 -38.74 -18.30
CA ARG A 193 0.39 -40.03 -18.00
C ARG A 193 -0.48 -40.48 -19.17
N LYS A 194 -0.03 -41.47 -19.94
CA LYS A 194 -0.82 -42.02 -21.05
C LYS A 194 -2.12 -42.66 -20.51
N SER A 195 -3.23 -41.95 -20.68
CA SER A 195 -4.57 -42.36 -20.24
C SER A 195 -5.51 -42.60 -21.42
N TRP A 196 -4.95 -42.72 -22.62
CA TRP A 196 -5.66 -42.92 -23.87
C TRP A 196 -4.88 -43.88 -24.77
N ASP A 197 -5.59 -44.56 -25.67
CA ASP A 197 -5.01 -45.50 -26.64
C ASP A 197 -4.60 -44.79 -27.94
N TYR A 198 -5.39 -43.80 -28.38
CA TYR A 198 -5.19 -43.06 -29.63
C TYR A 198 -5.45 -41.56 -29.46
N ILE A 199 -4.88 -40.76 -30.37
CA ILE A 199 -5.08 -39.32 -30.49
C ILE A 199 -5.71 -39.03 -31.85
N GLN A 200 -6.73 -38.18 -31.86
CA GLN A 200 -7.42 -37.76 -33.07
C GLN A 200 -7.38 -36.24 -33.24
N ILE A 201 -7.14 -35.81 -34.48
CA ILE A 201 -7.28 -34.42 -34.94
C ILE A 201 -8.00 -34.46 -36.29
N GLY A 202 -9.21 -33.88 -36.37
CA GLY A 202 -10.08 -34.01 -37.53
C GLY A 202 -10.37 -35.48 -37.85
N SER A 203 -10.02 -35.92 -39.06
CA SER A 203 -10.15 -37.32 -39.48
C SER A 203 -8.90 -38.16 -39.26
N ASN A 204 -7.79 -37.57 -38.80
CA ASN A 204 -6.52 -38.28 -38.64
C ASN A 204 -6.43 -38.89 -37.24
N VAL A 205 -6.14 -40.19 -37.14
CA VAL A 205 -6.01 -40.93 -35.88
C VAL A 205 -4.61 -41.54 -35.80
N THR A 206 -3.88 -41.20 -34.75
CA THR A 206 -2.55 -41.75 -34.47
C THR A 206 -2.53 -42.47 -33.13
N LYS A 207 -1.65 -43.47 -32.98
CA LYS A 207 -1.45 -44.17 -31.69
C LYS A 207 -0.75 -43.29 -30.65
N ASP A 208 0.04 -42.32 -31.14
CA ASP A 208 0.72 -41.37 -30.28
C ASP A 208 1.09 -40.06 -30.99
N MET A 209 1.46 -39.06 -30.20
CA MET A 209 1.92 -37.74 -30.62
C MET A 209 2.84 -37.16 -29.54
N ASP A 210 3.77 -36.27 -29.93
CA ASP A 210 4.53 -35.45 -28.99
C ASP A 210 3.59 -34.72 -28.00
N ARG A 211 3.92 -34.77 -26.71
CA ARG A 211 3.04 -34.27 -25.65
C ARG A 211 2.90 -32.76 -25.67
N MET A 212 3.95 -32.05 -26.03
CA MET A 212 3.94 -30.59 -26.09
C MET A 212 3.14 -30.11 -27.30
N ALA A 213 3.24 -30.81 -28.43
CA ALA A 213 2.40 -30.57 -29.59
C ALA A 213 0.92 -30.84 -29.30
N ALA A 214 0.61 -32.00 -28.68
CA ALA A 214 -0.77 -32.34 -28.31
C ALA A 214 -1.36 -31.33 -27.32
N PHE A 215 -0.56 -30.91 -26.33
CA PHE A 215 -0.92 -29.88 -25.36
C PHE A 215 -1.19 -28.52 -26.02
N GLU A 216 -0.35 -28.08 -26.95
CA GLU A 216 -0.56 -26.83 -27.69
C GLU A 216 -1.86 -26.85 -28.51
N ILE A 217 -2.17 -27.98 -29.14
CA ILE A 217 -3.42 -28.14 -29.92
C ILE A 217 -4.63 -28.10 -29.00
N ALA A 218 -4.64 -28.85 -27.90
CA ALA A 218 -5.75 -28.86 -26.95
C ALA A 218 -6.00 -27.47 -26.33
N LEU A 219 -4.94 -26.76 -25.93
CA LEU A 219 -5.09 -25.37 -25.46
C LEU A 219 -5.60 -24.44 -26.55
N GLY A 220 -5.22 -24.66 -27.81
CA GLY A 220 -5.76 -23.94 -28.96
C GLY A 220 -7.27 -24.18 -29.13
N THR A 221 -7.72 -25.42 -28.97
CA THR A 221 -9.15 -25.79 -29.01
C THR A 221 -9.91 -25.16 -27.85
N TRP A 222 -9.36 -25.22 -26.63
CA TRP A 222 -9.94 -24.56 -25.46
C TRP A 222 -10.01 -23.04 -25.62
N GLY A 223 -8.96 -22.40 -26.13
CA GLY A 223 -8.93 -20.97 -26.40
C GLY A 223 -10.01 -20.55 -27.41
N LYS A 224 -10.20 -21.34 -28.49
CA LYS A 224 -11.31 -21.15 -29.44
C LYS A 224 -12.67 -21.30 -28.76
N TRP A 225 -12.84 -22.27 -27.87
CA TRP A 225 -14.07 -22.44 -27.11
C TRP A 225 -14.37 -21.21 -26.23
N VAL A 226 -13.37 -20.65 -25.53
CA VAL A 226 -13.54 -19.40 -24.77
C VAL A 226 -13.99 -18.26 -25.69
N ASP A 227 -13.28 -18.05 -26.79
CA ASP A 227 -13.55 -16.97 -27.74
C ASP A 227 -14.90 -17.07 -28.44
N THR A 228 -15.43 -18.28 -28.60
CA THR A 228 -16.71 -18.50 -29.30
C THR A 228 -17.90 -18.61 -28.35
N VAL A 229 -17.72 -19.23 -27.18
CA VAL A 229 -18.85 -19.64 -26.31
C VAL A 229 -19.00 -18.76 -25.07
N VAL A 230 -17.91 -18.30 -24.45
CA VAL A 230 -17.97 -17.65 -23.12
C VAL A 230 -18.32 -16.16 -23.21
N ASP A 231 -19.34 -15.70 -22.48
CA ASP A 231 -19.60 -14.26 -22.30
C ASP A 231 -18.74 -13.70 -21.16
N THR A 232 -17.56 -13.18 -21.51
CA THR A 232 -16.62 -12.61 -20.52
C THR A 232 -17.08 -11.30 -19.89
N LYS A 233 -18.25 -10.77 -20.25
CA LYS A 233 -18.90 -9.67 -19.52
C LYS A 233 -19.67 -10.17 -18.29
N LYS A 234 -19.96 -11.47 -18.23
CA LYS A 234 -20.67 -12.13 -17.12
C LYS A 234 -19.78 -13.12 -16.37
N THR A 235 -18.88 -13.79 -17.09
CA THR A 235 -18.02 -14.83 -16.54
C THR A 235 -16.57 -14.37 -16.51
N ARG A 236 -15.92 -14.46 -15.35
CA ARG A 236 -14.46 -14.31 -15.25
C ARG A 236 -13.77 -15.60 -15.63
N VAL A 237 -12.73 -15.52 -16.44
CA VAL A 237 -11.96 -16.69 -16.86
C VAL A 237 -10.52 -16.55 -16.37
N PHE A 238 -10.10 -17.52 -15.57
CA PHE A 238 -8.74 -17.69 -15.08
C PHE A 238 -8.15 -18.97 -15.66
N PHE A 239 -6.84 -18.96 -15.86
CA PHE A 239 -6.05 -20.15 -16.13
C PHE A 239 -4.96 -20.23 -15.05
N GLN A 240 -4.99 -21.26 -14.22
CA GLN A 240 -3.95 -21.58 -13.26
C GLN A 240 -2.70 -22.04 -14.00
N GLY A 241 -1.57 -21.38 -13.74
CA GLY A 241 -0.28 -21.72 -14.33
C GLY A 241 0.16 -23.14 -14.02
N ILE A 242 1.23 -23.58 -14.72
CA ILE A 242 1.78 -24.92 -14.56
C ILE A 242 2.27 -25.10 -13.12
N SER A 243 1.70 -26.04 -12.38
CA SER A 243 2.23 -26.42 -11.09
C SER A 243 3.41 -27.38 -11.28
N PRO A 244 4.57 -27.09 -10.69
CA PRO A 244 5.78 -27.87 -10.88
C PRO A 244 5.78 -29.16 -10.06
N SER A 245 6.77 -30.01 -10.33
CA SER A 245 7.09 -31.19 -9.54
C SER A 245 8.55 -31.19 -9.10
N HIS A 246 8.86 -31.87 -8.00
CA HIS A 246 10.19 -31.89 -7.38
C HIS A 246 10.76 -33.32 -7.26
N TYR A 247 10.93 -33.99 -8.39
CA TYR A 247 11.48 -35.36 -8.47
C TYR A 247 13.00 -35.43 -8.70
N ASN A 248 13.69 -34.31 -8.91
CA ASN A 248 15.14 -34.30 -9.17
C ASN A 248 15.83 -33.11 -8.50
N GLY A 249 16.59 -33.38 -7.43
CA GLY A 249 17.25 -32.34 -6.64
C GLY A 249 18.36 -31.59 -7.35
N SER A 250 18.90 -32.14 -8.43
CA SER A 250 19.85 -31.42 -9.28
C SER A 250 19.25 -30.13 -9.85
N LEU A 251 17.93 -30.07 -10.03
CA LEU A 251 17.22 -28.87 -10.52
C LEU A 251 17.15 -27.74 -9.49
N TRP A 252 17.38 -28.01 -8.21
CA TRP A 252 17.42 -27.00 -7.16
C TRP A 252 18.77 -26.90 -6.43
N GLY A 253 19.83 -27.44 -7.03
CA GLY A 253 21.19 -27.33 -6.48
C GLY A 253 21.53 -28.37 -5.40
N GLU A 254 20.72 -29.42 -5.24
CA GLU A 254 20.98 -30.54 -4.32
C GLU A 254 21.00 -31.89 -5.07
N PRO A 255 22.08 -32.22 -5.79
CA PRO A 255 22.14 -33.46 -6.60
C PRO A 255 21.97 -34.75 -5.80
N ALA A 256 22.26 -34.74 -4.50
CA ALA A 256 22.06 -35.88 -3.60
C ALA A 256 20.58 -36.12 -3.26
N ALA A 257 19.70 -35.13 -3.44
CA ALA A 257 18.28 -35.28 -3.22
C ALA A 257 17.62 -35.90 -4.46
N HIS A 258 17.26 -37.17 -4.37
CA HIS A 258 16.59 -37.87 -5.48
C HIS A 258 15.08 -37.59 -5.59
N SER A 259 14.53 -36.74 -4.71
CA SER A 259 13.13 -36.30 -4.71
C SER A 259 12.88 -35.18 -3.68
N CYS A 260 11.63 -34.77 -3.52
CA CYS A 260 11.16 -33.89 -2.44
C CYS A 260 11.17 -34.53 -1.03
N ALA A 261 11.48 -35.83 -0.91
CA ALA A 261 11.51 -36.49 0.39
C ALA A 261 12.58 -35.90 1.31
N GLY A 262 12.19 -35.60 2.55
CA GLY A 262 13.06 -34.99 3.56
C GLY A 262 13.27 -33.48 3.42
N GLN A 263 12.64 -32.84 2.43
CA GLN A 263 12.73 -31.39 2.22
C GLN A 263 11.74 -30.65 3.14
N THR A 264 12.26 -29.77 3.99
CA THR A 264 11.46 -29.07 5.02
C THR A 264 11.48 -27.54 4.87
N GLU A 265 12.30 -27.00 3.96
CA GLU A 265 12.43 -25.57 3.71
C GLU A 265 12.29 -25.23 2.22
N PRO A 266 11.77 -24.03 1.91
CA PRO A 266 11.71 -23.54 0.55
C PRO A 266 13.12 -23.24 0.01
N LEU A 267 13.21 -23.00 -1.29
CA LEU A 267 14.36 -22.33 -1.86
C LEU A 267 14.23 -20.83 -1.61
N TRP A 268 15.24 -20.28 -0.97
CA TRP A 268 15.31 -18.85 -0.68
C TRP A 268 15.70 -18.04 -1.91
N GLY A 269 15.07 -16.88 -2.09
CA GLY A 269 15.30 -15.97 -3.21
C GLY A 269 14.17 -15.95 -4.24
N THR A 270 14.48 -15.50 -5.45
CA THR A 270 13.50 -15.25 -6.52
C THR A 270 13.67 -16.16 -7.74
N ASN A 271 14.74 -16.97 -7.78
CA ASN A 271 15.15 -17.73 -8.95
C ASN A 271 15.26 -19.23 -8.65
N TYR A 272 14.75 -20.06 -9.56
CA TYR A 272 14.90 -21.51 -9.52
C TYR A 272 16.06 -21.96 -10.43
N PRO A 273 17.11 -22.66 -9.92
CA PRO A 273 18.31 -23.00 -10.69
C PRO A 273 18.04 -23.81 -11.97
N GLY A 274 17.08 -24.73 -11.94
CA GLY A 274 16.72 -25.60 -13.07
C GLY A 274 15.94 -24.91 -14.20
N GLY A 275 15.63 -23.62 -14.05
CA GLY A 275 14.84 -22.86 -15.01
C GLY A 275 13.34 -23.21 -15.00
N LEU A 276 12.59 -22.61 -15.92
CA LEU A 276 11.16 -22.86 -16.06
C LEU A 276 10.93 -24.15 -16.88
N PRO A 277 9.94 -24.98 -16.50
CA PRO A 277 9.53 -26.11 -17.31
C PRO A 277 9.06 -25.68 -18.71
N PRO A 278 9.40 -26.43 -19.78
CA PRO A 278 9.15 -26.00 -21.16
C PRO A 278 7.66 -25.83 -21.50
N GLU A 279 6.76 -26.55 -20.82
CA GLU A 279 5.31 -26.44 -20.94
C GLU A 279 4.76 -25.06 -20.58
N VAL A 280 5.47 -24.29 -19.75
CA VAL A 280 5.11 -22.89 -19.43
C VAL A 280 5.12 -22.05 -20.69
N GLY A 281 6.10 -22.29 -21.59
CA GLY A 281 6.20 -21.62 -22.87
C GLY A 281 5.04 -21.94 -23.80
N VAL A 282 4.60 -23.20 -23.85
CA VAL A 282 3.43 -23.63 -24.64
C VAL A 282 2.16 -22.96 -24.12
N LEU A 283 1.94 -23.00 -22.81
CA LEU A 283 0.78 -22.37 -22.17
C LEU A 283 0.69 -20.88 -22.49
N LYS A 284 1.78 -20.13 -22.26
CA LYS A 284 1.81 -18.68 -22.50
C LYS A 284 1.58 -18.33 -23.98
N ARG A 285 2.13 -19.13 -24.90
CA ARG A 285 1.85 -18.96 -26.35
C ARG A 285 0.40 -19.23 -26.71
N ALA A 286 -0.22 -20.26 -26.13
CA ALA A 286 -1.62 -20.57 -26.39
C ALA A 286 -2.57 -19.49 -25.84
N LEU A 287 -2.35 -19.04 -24.60
CA LEU A 287 -3.13 -17.94 -24.01
C LEU A 287 -3.00 -16.63 -24.79
N GLY A 288 -1.80 -16.34 -25.33
CA GLY A 288 -1.57 -15.16 -26.16
C GLY A 288 -2.35 -15.12 -27.48
N LYS A 289 -2.94 -16.25 -27.91
CA LYS A 289 -3.77 -16.34 -29.13
C LYS A 289 -5.26 -16.08 -28.85
N ILE A 290 -5.68 -16.00 -27.58
CA ILE A 290 -7.08 -15.83 -27.19
C ILE A 290 -7.45 -14.35 -27.26
N THR A 291 -8.60 -14.04 -27.86
CA THR A 291 -9.07 -12.66 -28.07
C THR A 291 -9.91 -12.13 -26.92
N LYS A 292 -10.64 -13.00 -26.21
CA LYS A 292 -11.38 -12.64 -25.01
C LYS A 292 -10.49 -12.59 -23.77
N PRO A 293 -10.86 -11.80 -22.74
CA PRO A 293 -10.06 -11.68 -21.53
C PRO A 293 -9.95 -13.01 -20.77
N VAL A 294 -8.70 -13.47 -20.58
CA VAL A 294 -8.34 -14.61 -19.72
C VAL A 294 -7.18 -14.18 -18.83
N THR A 295 -7.28 -14.44 -17.53
CA THR A 295 -6.20 -14.14 -16.57
C THR A 295 -5.34 -15.37 -16.33
N LEU A 296 -4.03 -15.28 -16.57
CA LEU A 296 -3.08 -16.30 -16.11
C LEU A 296 -2.74 -16.04 -14.63
N LEU A 297 -3.00 -17.03 -13.77
CA LEU A 297 -2.39 -17.09 -12.45
C LEU A 297 -0.99 -17.69 -12.62
N ASP A 298 0.03 -16.86 -12.85
CA ASP A 298 1.41 -17.27 -13.19
C ASP A 298 2.17 -17.83 -11.97
N ILE A 299 1.63 -18.90 -11.38
CA ILE A 299 2.08 -19.50 -10.12
C ILE A 299 3.34 -20.36 -10.24
N THR A 300 3.86 -20.61 -11.44
CA THR A 300 4.88 -21.64 -11.65
C THR A 300 6.17 -21.35 -10.90
N MET A 301 6.70 -20.12 -11.00
CA MET A 301 7.97 -19.76 -10.35
C MET A 301 7.86 -19.78 -8.82
N LEU A 302 6.82 -19.14 -8.26
CA LEU A 302 6.63 -19.15 -6.81
C LEU A 302 6.45 -20.58 -6.27
N SER A 303 5.83 -21.48 -7.04
CA SER A 303 5.69 -22.89 -6.64
C SER A 303 6.97 -23.71 -6.83
N LEU A 304 7.84 -23.37 -7.80
CA LEU A 304 9.16 -24.02 -7.97
C LEU A 304 10.06 -23.77 -6.76
N LEU A 305 9.87 -22.66 -6.07
CA LEU A 305 10.63 -22.35 -4.85
C LEU A 305 10.15 -23.16 -3.63
N ARG A 306 9.15 -24.03 -3.77
CA ARG A 306 8.49 -24.74 -2.66
C ARG A 306 8.72 -26.24 -2.67
N LYS A 307 9.97 -26.68 -2.80
CA LYS A 307 10.35 -28.10 -2.72
C LYS A 307 9.87 -28.79 -1.41
N ASP A 308 9.65 -28.03 -0.35
CA ASP A 308 9.13 -28.44 0.95
C ASP A 308 7.62 -28.72 1.00
N GLY A 309 6.83 -28.10 0.12
CA GLY A 309 5.37 -28.06 0.23
C GLY A 309 4.65 -29.33 -0.19
N HIS A 310 5.37 -30.34 -0.70
CA HIS A 310 4.78 -31.56 -1.25
C HIS A 310 4.43 -32.60 -0.17
N PRO A 311 3.40 -33.45 -0.37
CA PRO A 311 3.11 -34.55 0.54
C PRO A 311 4.25 -35.55 0.69
N SER A 312 5.05 -35.77 -0.35
CA SER A 312 6.10 -36.79 -0.36
C SER A 312 5.54 -38.15 0.09
N ILE A 313 6.11 -38.77 1.12
CA ILE A 313 5.67 -40.03 1.71
C ILE A 313 4.40 -39.91 2.58
N TYR A 314 3.92 -38.69 2.79
CA TYR A 314 2.71 -38.38 3.56
C TYR A 314 1.48 -38.16 2.65
N GLY A 315 1.57 -38.50 1.36
CA GLY A 315 0.46 -38.49 0.42
C GLY A 315 -0.20 -39.86 0.22
N ILE A 316 -0.79 -40.08 -0.96
CA ILE A 316 -1.26 -41.42 -1.36
C ILE A 316 -0.06 -42.36 -1.53
N GLY A 317 -0.17 -43.56 -0.95
CA GLY A 317 0.88 -44.58 -0.99
C GLY A 317 1.75 -44.65 0.26
N GLY A 318 1.71 -43.65 1.15
CA GLY A 318 2.45 -43.68 2.41
C GLY A 318 3.96 -43.87 2.20
N ARG A 319 4.60 -44.68 3.06
CA ARG A 319 6.06 -44.95 3.00
C ARG A 319 6.55 -45.60 1.70
N THR A 320 5.67 -46.21 0.91
CA THR A 320 6.01 -46.82 -0.38
C THR A 320 5.71 -45.91 -1.57
N GLY A 321 5.04 -44.78 -1.34
CA GLY A 321 4.81 -43.72 -2.32
C GLY A 321 5.74 -42.53 -2.10
N ASN A 322 5.83 -41.66 -3.11
CA ASN A 322 6.51 -40.37 -2.97
C ASN A 322 5.88 -39.36 -3.93
N ASP A 323 4.97 -38.55 -3.40
CA ASP A 323 4.25 -37.55 -4.19
C ASP A 323 4.97 -36.20 -4.13
N CYS A 324 5.73 -35.90 -5.18
CA CYS A 324 6.40 -34.62 -5.36
C CYS A 324 5.69 -33.76 -6.42
N SER A 325 4.39 -33.92 -6.57
CA SER A 325 3.60 -33.24 -7.60
C SER A 325 2.34 -32.56 -7.07
N HIS A 326 1.64 -33.17 -6.12
CA HIS A 326 0.56 -32.53 -5.37
C HIS A 326 1.11 -31.74 -4.17
N TRP A 327 0.25 -31.03 -3.46
CA TRP A 327 0.64 -30.14 -2.37
C TRP A 327 -0.10 -30.48 -1.07
N CYS A 328 0.62 -30.38 0.05
CA CYS A 328 0.01 -30.42 1.37
C CYS A 328 -0.97 -29.26 1.56
N LEU A 329 -2.05 -29.50 2.29
CA LEU A 329 -2.98 -28.48 2.77
C LEU A 329 -2.97 -28.42 4.29
N SER A 330 -2.85 -27.24 4.92
CA SER A 330 -2.57 -25.92 4.33
C SER A 330 -1.18 -25.85 3.68
N GLY A 331 -0.98 -24.93 2.74
CA GLY A 331 0.28 -24.84 1.98
C GLY A 331 0.19 -24.01 0.70
N VAL A 332 0.98 -24.39 -0.30
CA VAL A 332 1.16 -23.64 -1.56
C VAL A 332 -0.15 -23.29 -2.29
N PRO A 333 -1.17 -24.19 -2.37
CA PRO A 333 -2.44 -23.85 -3.01
C PRO A 333 -3.23 -22.74 -2.29
N ASP A 334 -2.97 -22.51 -1.00
CA ASP A 334 -3.59 -21.41 -0.27
C ASP A 334 -3.12 -20.08 -0.86
N THR A 335 -1.82 -19.94 -1.13
CA THR A 335 -1.26 -18.77 -1.81
C THR A 335 -1.83 -18.58 -3.22
N TRP A 336 -2.10 -19.66 -3.97
CA TRP A 336 -2.77 -19.54 -5.27
C TRP A 336 -4.17 -18.93 -5.12
N ASN A 337 -4.89 -19.33 -4.07
CA ASN A 337 -6.20 -18.79 -3.74
C ASN A 337 -6.16 -17.37 -3.17
N GLU A 338 -5.11 -16.99 -2.45
CA GLU A 338 -4.88 -15.61 -2.04
C GLU A 338 -4.67 -14.70 -3.26
N ILE A 339 -3.87 -15.13 -4.23
CA ILE A 339 -3.67 -14.39 -5.48
C ILE A 339 -4.99 -14.32 -6.27
N LEU A 340 -5.72 -15.44 -6.40
CA LEU A 340 -7.05 -15.45 -7.02
C LEU A 340 -8.01 -14.48 -6.32
N TYR A 341 -8.08 -14.48 -4.99
CA TYR A 341 -8.89 -13.54 -4.21
C TYR A 341 -8.52 -12.09 -4.51
N ASN A 342 -7.22 -11.78 -4.58
CA ASN A 342 -6.73 -10.43 -4.91
C ASN A 342 -7.15 -9.97 -6.31
N TYR A 343 -7.25 -10.89 -7.29
CA TYR A 343 -7.88 -10.59 -8.58
C TYR A 343 -9.39 -10.40 -8.47
N MET A 344 -10.05 -11.16 -7.58
CA MET A 344 -11.49 -11.15 -7.45
C MET A 344 -12.06 -9.91 -6.74
N LEU A 345 -11.23 -9.16 -6.00
CA LEU A 345 -11.62 -7.93 -5.28
C LEU A 345 -12.22 -6.83 -6.17
N TYR A 346 -11.93 -6.81 -7.47
CA TYR A 346 -12.37 -5.77 -8.42
C TYR A 346 -13.57 -6.24 -9.25
N PRO A 347 -14.63 -5.45 -9.52
CA PRO A 347 -15.84 -5.86 -10.26
C PRO A 347 -15.63 -6.12 -11.77
N ILE A 348 -16.53 -6.92 -12.40
CA ILE A 348 -16.43 -7.35 -13.82
C ILE A 348 -16.51 -6.16 -14.80
N SER A 349 -17.25 -5.11 -14.45
CA SER A 349 -17.35 -3.87 -15.24
C SER A 349 -16.02 -3.10 -15.37
N GLU A 350 -15.04 -3.42 -14.53
CA GLU A 350 -13.69 -2.84 -14.56
C GLU A 350 -12.70 -3.69 -15.39
N TRP A 351 -13.17 -4.80 -15.98
CA TRP A 351 -12.38 -5.77 -16.74
C TRP A 351 -12.69 -5.80 -18.25
N SER A 352 -13.53 -4.89 -18.74
CA SER A 352 -13.77 -4.75 -20.18
C SER A 352 -12.55 -4.04 -20.84
N PRO A 353 -11.86 -4.66 -21.82
CA PRO A 353 -10.84 -3.97 -22.61
C PRO A 353 -11.42 -2.86 -23.51
N GLY A 354 -12.74 -2.68 -23.51
CA GLY A 354 -13.48 -1.92 -24.51
C GLY A 354 -13.84 -0.47 -24.19
N ASN A 355 -13.49 0.08 -23.02
CA ASN A 355 -13.84 1.48 -22.70
C ASN A 355 -12.66 2.47 -22.73
N CYS A 356 -11.52 2.09 -23.34
CA CYS A 356 -10.39 3.01 -23.53
C CYS A 356 -9.82 3.07 -24.96
N PHE A 357 -10.43 2.42 -25.96
CA PHE A 357 -10.01 2.63 -27.36
C PHE A 357 -11.23 2.72 -28.28
N GLN A 358 -11.42 3.91 -28.86
CA GLN A 358 -12.06 4.00 -30.16
C GLN A 358 -11.19 3.26 -31.19
N ARG A 359 -11.88 2.64 -32.17
CA ARG A 359 -11.29 1.96 -33.32
C ARG A 359 -10.47 2.94 -34.16
N GLY A 360 -9.25 2.54 -34.49
CA GLY A 360 -8.42 3.09 -35.57
C GLY A 360 -7.43 2.00 -36.03
N PRO A 361 -7.10 1.92 -37.34
CA PRO A 361 -6.44 0.75 -37.91
C PRO A 361 -4.96 0.65 -37.53
N LEU A 362 -4.47 -0.58 -37.59
CA LEU A 362 -3.08 -1.02 -37.40
C LEU A 362 -2.01 0.05 -37.72
N GLN A 363 -1.32 0.51 -36.68
CA GLN A 363 0.06 0.98 -36.78
C GLN A 363 0.84 0.61 -35.52
N LEU A 364 2.10 0.24 -35.72
CA LEU A 364 3.06 -0.24 -34.73
C LEU A 364 3.44 0.87 -33.72
N ALA A 365 3.75 0.46 -32.48
CA ALA A 365 4.34 1.22 -31.34
C ALA A 365 3.36 1.80 -30.27
N PRO A 366 3.87 2.33 -29.14
CA PRO A 366 3.77 1.81 -27.76
C PRO A 366 2.58 2.36 -26.93
N GLU A 367 1.39 2.48 -27.52
CA GLU A 367 0.23 3.11 -26.84
C GLU A 367 -0.50 2.20 -25.83
N ARG A 368 -0.25 0.89 -25.82
CA ARG A 368 -1.03 -0.06 -25.00
C ARG A 368 -0.73 0.00 -23.49
N VAL A 369 0.46 0.48 -23.09
CA VAL A 369 0.86 0.60 -21.67
C VAL A 369 0.17 1.78 -20.98
N PHE A 370 -0.22 2.82 -21.74
CA PHE A 370 -0.83 4.03 -21.20
C PHE A 370 -2.27 3.84 -20.69
N SER A 371 -3.04 2.89 -21.23
CA SER A 371 -4.48 2.78 -20.89
C SER A 371 -4.78 2.19 -19.51
N ALA A 372 -4.00 1.21 -19.03
CA ALA A 372 -4.29 0.51 -17.78
C ALA A 372 -3.93 1.34 -16.53
N VAL A 373 -2.81 2.08 -16.58
CA VAL A 373 -2.39 3.00 -15.51
C VAL A 373 -3.32 4.21 -15.44
N ARG A 374 -3.70 4.76 -16.60
CA ARG A 374 -4.72 5.81 -16.73
C ARG A 374 -6.06 5.36 -16.12
N CYS A 375 -6.50 4.13 -16.37
CA CYS A 375 -7.72 3.59 -15.77
C CYS A 375 -7.65 3.46 -14.24
N ARG A 376 -6.56 2.91 -13.68
CA ARG A 376 -6.41 2.78 -12.23
C ARG A 376 -6.38 4.15 -11.54
N LEU A 377 -5.59 5.07 -12.07
CA LEU A 377 -5.45 6.41 -11.48
C LEU A 377 -6.76 7.18 -11.51
N THR A 378 -7.45 7.17 -12.65
CA THR A 378 -8.73 7.85 -12.79
C THR A 378 -9.80 7.18 -11.92
N ARG A 379 -9.75 5.84 -11.73
CA ARG A 379 -10.64 5.10 -10.84
C ARG A 379 -10.39 5.44 -9.37
N ASP A 380 -9.15 5.41 -8.90
CA ASP A 380 -8.83 5.68 -7.49
C ASP A 380 -9.22 7.12 -7.13
N LEU A 381 -8.91 8.08 -8.00
CA LEU A 381 -9.39 9.46 -7.85
C LEU A 381 -10.93 9.55 -7.97
N ARG A 382 -11.58 8.71 -8.78
CA ARG A 382 -13.06 8.67 -8.88
C ARG A 382 -13.71 8.13 -7.61
N VAL A 383 -13.07 7.18 -6.92
CA VAL A 383 -13.53 6.75 -5.59
C VAL A 383 -13.37 7.93 -4.62
N ASN A 384 -12.22 8.61 -4.66
CA ASN A 384 -11.99 9.80 -3.82
C ASN A 384 -12.97 10.93 -4.12
N ARG A 385 -13.45 11.07 -5.36
CA ARG A 385 -14.53 11.98 -5.74
C ARG A 385 -15.78 11.76 -4.89
N VAL A 386 -16.16 10.51 -4.72
CA VAL A 386 -17.38 10.12 -4.00
C VAL A 386 -17.18 10.43 -2.52
N VAL A 387 -15.98 10.15 -1.99
CA VAL A 387 -15.63 10.38 -0.59
C VAL A 387 -15.56 11.87 -0.25
N LEU A 388 -14.86 12.68 -1.06
CA LEU A 388 -14.67 14.13 -0.87
C LEU A 388 -15.82 14.99 -1.45
N GLN A 389 -16.75 14.36 -2.18
CA GLN A 389 -17.81 15.02 -2.95
C GLN A 389 -17.32 16.06 -3.98
N GLN A 390 -16.11 15.89 -4.53
CA GLN A 390 -15.54 16.80 -5.53
C GLN A 390 -16.27 16.68 -6.89
N LYS A 391 -17.09 17.66 -7.27
CA LYS A 391 -17.90 17.58 -8.50
C LYS A 391 -17.23 18.16 -9.73
N LYS A 392 -16.19 19.00 -9.57
CA LYS A 392 -15.56 19.77 -10.66
C LYS A 392 -14.65 18.94 -11.57
N TRP A 393 -14.10 17.84 -11.06
CA TRP A 393 -13.18 16.99 -11.81
C TRP A 393 -13.93 16.04 -12.75
N ASN A 394 -13.45 15.93 -13.99
CA ASN A 394 -13.94 14.99 -14.98
C ASN A 394 -13.09 13.71 -14.97
N PHE A 395 -13.60 12.69 -14.30
CA PHE A 395 -13.01 11.36 -14.18
C PHE A 395 -13.11 10.50 -15.45
N SER A 396 -13.41 11.10 -16.60
CA SER A 396 -13.21 10.47 -17.91
C SER A 396 -11.92 10.97 -18.58
N VAL A 397 -11.24 11.94 -17.97
CA VAL A 397 -10.00 12.54 -18.47
C VAL A 397 -8.84 12.17 -17.55
N ASP A 398 -7.68 11.88 -18.13
CA ASP A 398 -6.47 11.57 -17.37
C ASP A 398 -6.00 12.82 -16.61
N PRO A 399 -5.91 12.77 -15.27
CA PRO A 399 -5.40 13.88 -14.47
C PRO A 399 -3.93 14.21 -14.74
N CYS A 400 -3.15 13.30 -15.34
CA CYS A 400 -1.74 13.50 -15.66
C CYS A 400 -1.49 13.98 -17.09
N ASN A 401 -2.53 14.30 -17.86
CA ASN A 401 -2.35 14.90 -19.19
C ASN A 401 -1.87 16.36 -19.06
N VAL A 402 -0.55 16.51 -18.95
CA VAL A 402 0.20 17.76 -18.68
C VAL A 402 -0.04 18.89 -19.69
N ALA A 403 -0.67 18.62 -20.84
CA ALA A 403 -0.92 19.61 -21.89
C ALA A 403 -2.28 20.33 -21.78
N SER A 404 -3.17 19.98 -20.83
CA SER A 404 -4.53 20.54 -20.87
C SER A 404 -5.17 20.77 -19.49
N THR A 405 -5.93 21.86 -19.37
CA THR A 405 -6.91 22.09 -18.28
C THR A 405 -8.18 21.25 -18.45
N VAL A 406 -8.23 20.38 -19.47
CA VAL A 406 -9.39 19.57 -19.81
C VAL A 406 -9.68 18.62 -18.65
N GLY A 407 -10.93 18.64 -18.22
CA GLY A 407 -11.40 17.86 -17.08
C GLY A 407 -11.24 18.51 -15.71
N GLY A 408 -10.74 19.74 -15.63
CA GLY A 408 -10.81 20.55 -14.40
C GLY A 408 -9.89 20.11 -13.26
N TRP A 409 -8.96 19.19 -13.53
CA TRP A 409 -7.99 18.64 -12.58
C TRP A 409 -6.92 19.63 -12.12
N ARG A 410 -6.77 20.74 -12.85
CA ARG A 410 -5.84 21.80 -12.54
C ARG A 410 -6.44 23.14 -12.93
N ASN A 411 -6.49 24.07 -11.98
CA ASN A 411 -6.85 25.46 -12.22
C ASN A 411 -5.61 26.35 -12.12
N PRO A 412 -4.96 26.70 -13.26
CA PRO A 412 -3.75 27.53 -13.25
C PRO A 412 -4.01 28.97 -12.81
N ASN A 413 -5.27 29.43 -12.83
CA ASN A 413 -5.68 30.79 -12.45
C ASN A 413 -6.33 30.83 -11.05
N ALA A 414 -6.16 29.77 -10.23
CA ALA A 414 -6.68 29.77 -8.88
C ALA A 414 -6.07 30.91 -8.06
N GLY A 415 -6.93 31.73 -7.45
CA GLY A 415 -6.47 32.74 -6.50
C GLY A 415 -5.75 32.10 -5.32
N LYS A 416 -4.76 32.80 -4.76
CA LYS A 416 -4.00 32.33 -3.59
C LYS A 416 -4.96 31.93 -2.46
N GLY A 417 -4.87 30.68 -2.01
CA GLY A 417 -5.77 30.11 -0.99
C GLY A 417 -6.95 29.27 -1.51
N PHE A 418 -7.17 29.22 -2.82
CA PHE A 418 -8.23 28.45 -3.49
C PHE A 418 -7.68 27.44 -4.50
N GLU A 419 -6.41 27.04 -4.34
CA GLU A 419 -5.71 26.16 -5.27
C GLU A 419 -6.46 24.82 -5.46
N ASP A 420 -6.55 24.39 -6.72
CA ASP A 420 -7.18 23.15 -7.16
C ASP A 420 -6.24 22.52 -8.21
N ALA A 421 -5.49 21.51 -7.81
CA ALA A 421 -4.53 20.87 -8.68
C ALA A 421 -4.23 19.44 -8.25
N VAL A 422 -4.24 18.54 -9.24
CA VAL A 422 -3.52 17.27 -9.19
C VAL A 422 -2.20 17.46 -9.94
N THR A 423 -1.09 17.13 -9.30
CA THR A 423 0.23 17.14 -9.94
C THR A 423 0.70 15.71 -10.14
N CYS A 424 1.25 15.44 -11.32
CA CYS A 424 1.88 14.18 -11.63
C CYS A 424 3.35 14.35 -11.95
N ASN A 425 4.15 13.38 -11.54
CA ASN A 425 5.50 13.17 -12.04
C ASN A 425 5.44 12.14 -13.17
N CYS A 426 5.82 12.56 -14.37
CA CYS A 426 5.78 11.74 -15.58
C CYS A 426 7.19 11.45 -16.08
N SER A 427 7.51 10.17 -16.25
CA SER A 427 8.55 9.72 -17.17
C SER A 427 8.02 9.70 -18.60
N SER A 428 8.87 9.41 -19.59
CA SER A 428 8.49 9.35 -21.01
C SER A 428 7.35 8.36 -21.33
N THR A 429 7.01 7.45 -20.40
CA THR A 429 5.98 6.42 -20.60
C THR A 429 5.00 6.23 -19.43
N ILE A 430 5.27 6.76 -18.23
CA ILE A 430 4.43 6.53 -17.04
C ILE A 430 4.34 7.79 -16.19
N CYS A 431 3.12 8.15 -15.81
CA CYS A 431 2.82 9.22 -14.88
C CYS A 431 2.33 8.68 -13.53
N HIS A 432 2.79 9.30 -12.45
CA HIS A 432 2.37 9.02 -11.08
C HIS A 432 1.84 10.30 -10.45
N VAL A 433 0.69 10.25 -9.77
CA VAL A 433 0.21 11.38 -8.97
C VAL A 433 1.09 11.52 -7.76
N THR A 434 1.69 12.70 -7.61
CA THR A 434 2.59 13.02 -6.49
C THR A 434 1.99 14.07 -5.56
N SER A 435 1.01 14.86 -6.02
CA SER A 435 0.37 15.88 -5.18
C SER A 435 -1.12 16.00 -5.50
N ILE A 436 -1.93 16.14 -4.45
CA ILE A 436 -3.34 16.47 -4.50
C ILE A 436 -3.59 17.71 -3.65
N VAL A 437 -3.97 18.81 -4.31
CA VAL A 437 -4.26 20.12 -3.71
C VAL A 437 -5.71 20.50 -3.98
N LEU A 438 -6.48 20.67 -2.91
CA LEU A 438 -7.90 21.03 -2.93
C LEU A 438 -8.21 22.00 -1.78
N LYS A 439 -7.84 23.27 -1.94
CA LYS A 439 -8.02 24.29 -0.90
C LYS A 439 -9.31 25.09 -1.07
N ALA A 440 -10.07 25.25 0.00
CA ALA A 440 -11.26 26.12 0.03
C ALA A 440 -12.32 25.80 -1.05
N HIS A 441 -12.64 24.52 -1.25
CA HIS A 441 -13.65 24.06 -2.23
C HIS A 441 -14.97 23.62 -1.58
N ASN A 442 -15.17 23.91 -0.30
CA ASN A 442 -16.35 23.49 0.47
C ASN A 442 -16.55 21.96 0.44
N LEU A 443 -15.46 21.19 0.36
CA LEU A 443 -15.53 19.72 0.34
C LEU A 443 -16.09 19.21 1.67
N ASN A 444 -16.84 18.11 1.63
CA ASN A 444 -17.46 17.50 2.80
C ASN A 444 -17.29 15.97 2.69
N GLY A 445 -17.58 15.24 3.77
CA GLY A 445 -17.28 13.81 3.89
C GLY A 445 -15.98 13.56 4.64
N SER A 446 -15.54 12.30 4.67
CA SER A 446 -14.36 11.90 5.43
C SER A 446 -13.06 12.04 4.63
N LEU A 447 -11.92 12.03 5.32
CA LEU A 447 -10.62 11.89 4.65
C LEU A 447 -10.52 10.53 3.92
N PRO A 448 -10.00 10.46 2.69
CA PRO A 448 -10.00 9.21 1.92
C PRO A 448 -8.85 8.33 2.36
N LYS A 449 -9.16 7.17 2.96
CA LYS A 449 -8.16 6.12 3.21
C LYS A 449 -7.61 5.55 1.90
N GLU A 450 -8.39 5.63 0.84
CA GLU A 450 -8.08 5.16 -0.51
C GLU A 450 -6.92 5.94 -1.16
N PHE A 451 -6.52 7.09 -0.61
CA PHE A 451 -5.24 7.72 -0.98
C PHE A 451 -4.04 6.80 -0.77
N ALA A 452 -4.14 5.80 0.13
CA ALA A 452 -3.14 4.74 0.26
C ALA A 452 -2.96 3.91 -1.03
N GLY A 453 -3.92 3.94 -1.96
CA GLY A 453 -3.82 3.34 -3.29
C GLY A 453 -2.95 4.12 -4.29
N LEU A 454 -2.46 5.31 -3.92
CA LEU A 454 -1.58 6.15 -4.72
C LEU A 454 -0.15 6.10 -4.14
N PRO A 455 0.66 5.07 -4.47
CA PRO A 455 1.90 4.77 -3.76
C PRO A 455 3.03 5.78 -3.96
N PHE A 456 2.84 6.78 -4.82
CA PHE A 456 3.79 7.87 -5.08
C PHE A 456 3.30 9.22 -4.55
N LEU A 457 2.17 9.25 -3.84
CA LEU A 457 1.59 10.48 -3.32
C LEU A 457 2.47 11.04 -2.20
N GLN A 458 2.99 12.24 -2.41
CA GLN A 458 3.90 12.94 -1.52
C GLN A 458 3.21 14.13 -0.83
N GLU A 459 2.21 14.73 -1.46
CA GLU A 459 1.51 15.89 -0.90
C GLU A 459 0.00 15.68 -0.88
N ILE A 460 -0.58 15.89 0.30
CA ILE A 460 -2.02 15.98 0.53
C ILE A 460 -2.29 17.36 1.14
N GLU A 461 -2.96 18.23 0.39
CA GLU A 461 -3.30 19.59 0.82
C GLU A 461 -4.81 19.81 0.64
N LEU A 462 -5.56 19.67 1.72
CA LEU A 462 -7.03 19.73 1.77
C LEU A 462 -7.54 20.86 2.68
N SER A 463 -6.74 21.92 2.87
CA SER A 463 -7.07 23.01 3.79
C SER A 463 -8.39 23.73 3.47
N ARG A 464 -9.04 24.24 4.52
CA ARG A 464 -10.20 25.15 4.48
C ARG A 464 -11.43 24.51 3.83
N ASN A 465 -11.72 23.26 4.16
CA ASN A 465 -12.93 22.57 3.72
C ASN A 465 -13.82 22.24 4.93
N TYR A 466 -14.86 21.42 4.72
CA TYR A 466 -15.75 20.90 5.75
C TYR A 466 -15.55 19.39 6.00
N LEU A 467 -14.35 18.87 5.73
CA LEU A 467 -14.03 17.46 5.87
C LEU A 467 -14.12 17.04 7.34
N ASN A 468 -14.58 15.81 7.59
CA ASN A 468 -14.82 15.26 8.92
C ASN A 468 -14.23 13.85 9.09
N GLY A 469 -14.58 13.16 10.18
CA GLY A 469 -14.01 11.85 10.51
C GLY A 469 -12.58 11.97 11.03
N SER A 470 -11.83 10.87 11.02
CA SER A 470 -10.46 10.81 11.52
C SER A 470 -9.41 10.81 10.41
N ILE A 471 -8.17 11.13 10.77
CA ILE A 471 -7.01 10.91 9.89
C ILE A 471 -6.87 9.40 9.64
N PRO A 472 -6.84 8.93 8.38
CA PRO A 472 -6.69 7.51 8.08
C PRO A 472 -5.30 7.00 8.48
N HIS A 473 -5.25 5.91 9.24
CA HIS A 473 -3.98 5.26 9.62
C HIS A 473 -3.21 4.73 8.39
N GLU A 474 -3.93 4.41 7.31
CA GLU A 474 -3.36 3.93 6.04
C GLU A 474 -2.43 4.95 5.38
N TRP A 475 -2.57 6.24 5.70
CA TRP A 475 -1.64 7.28 5.21
C TRP A 475 -0.22 7.10 5.73
N GLY A 476 -0.02 6.36 6.82
CA GLY A 476 1.30 5.98 7.33
C GLY A 476 2.11 5.09 6.37
N ALA A 477 1.47 4.45 5.39
CA ALA A 477 2.13 3.64 4.36
C ALA A 477 2.56 4.44 3.11
N LEU A 478 2.17 5.72 3.02
CA LEU A 478 2.44 6.56 1.85
C LEU A 478 3.76 7.31 1.99
N PRO A 479 4.40 7.69 0.86
CA PRO A 479 5.64 8.44 0.87
C PRO A 479 5.45 9.94 1.15
N LEU A 480 4.60 10.32 2.10
CA LEU A 480 4.17 11.71 2.31
C LEU A 480 5.28 12.62 2.84
N VAL A 481 5.35 13.81 2.27
CA VAL A 481 6.23 14.93 2.64
C VAL A 481 5.43 16.14 3.12
N ASN A 482 4.17 16.27 2.70
CA ASN A 482 3.29 17.33 3.18
C ASN A 482 1.90 16.77 3.45
N ILE A 483 1.43 16.93 4.68
CA ILE A 483 0.07 16.61 5.09
C ILE A 483 -0.54 17.88 5.67
N SER A 484 -1.55 18.42 4.98
CA SER A 484 -2.25 19.62 5.40
C SER A 484 -3.76 19.44 5.29
N VAL A 485 -4.43 19.51 6.44
CA VAL A 485 -5.90 19.50 6.56
C VAL A 485 -6.38 20.69 7.39
N LEU A 486 -5.60 21.78 7.41
CA LEU A 486 -5.87 23.02 8.16
C LEU A 486 -7.32 23.49 7.99
N GLY A 487 -8.01 23.83 9.07
CA GLY A 487 -9.34 24.45 8.98
C GLY A 487 -10.40 23.50 8.39
N ASN A 488 -10.60 22.36 9.05
CA ASN A 488 -11.63 21.37 8.72
C ASN A 488 -12.39 20.96 10.02
N ARG A 489 -13.13 19.85 9.99
CA ARG A 489 -13.83 19.24 11.13
C ARG A 489 -13.25 17.85 11.45
N ILE A 490 -11.94 17.66 11.22
CA ILE A 490 -11.26 16.39 11.47
C ILE A 490 -11.20 16.14 12.96
N SER A 491 -11.48 14.91 13.38
CA SER A 491 -11.72 14.50 14.76
C SER A 491 -10.97 13.22 15.11
N GLY A 492 -10.96 12.85 16.39
CA GLY A 492 -10.23 11.68 16.87
C GLY A 492 -8.72 11.88 16.93
N PRO A 493 -7.94 10.83 17.26
CA PRO A 493 -6.50 10.95 17.49
C PRO A 493 -5.68 11.02 16.22
N ILE A 494 -4.47 11.58 16.34
CA ILE A 494 -3.42 11.43 15.34
C ILE A 494 -2.97 9.95 15.36
N PRO A 495 -3.06 9.20 14.24
CA PRO A 495 -2.63 7.80 14.20
C PRO A 495 -1.12 7.67 14.42
N LYS A 496 -0.70 6.68 15.20
CA LYS A 496 0.73 6.40 15.44
C LYS A 496 1.46 6.00 14.15
N GLU A 497 0.74 5.46 13.18
CA GLU A 497 1.25 5.03 11.87
C GLU A 497 1.81 6.20 11.05
N ILE A 498 1.38 7.45 11.32
CA ILE A 498 2.02 8.65 10.73
C ILE A 498 3.49 8.75 11.16
N GLY A 499 3.82 8.22 12.33
CA GLY A 499 5.18 8.02 12.84
C GLY A 499 6.08 7.09 11.99
N ASN A 500 5.48 6.26 11.12
CA ASN A 500 6.17 5.22 10.33
C ASN A 500 6.49 5.63 8.90
N ILE A 501 6.18 6.86 8.48
CA ILE A 501 6.39 7.30 7.09
C ILE A 501 7.89 7.31 6.79
N THR A 502 8.36 6.33 5.99
CA THR A 502 9.79 6.05 5.78
C THR A 502 10.45 6.92 4.72
N THR A 503 9.68 7.60 3.86
CA THR A 503 10.24 8.55 2.88
C THR A 503 10.79 9.81 3.49
N LEU A 504 10.56 10.01 4.78
CA LEU A 504 11.29 10.99 5.57
C LEU A 504 12.78 10.66 5.68
N ILE A 505 13.28 9.56 5.12
CA ILE A 505 14.70 9.18 5.13
C ILE A 505 15.39 9.43 3.77
N SER A 506 14.66 9.60 2.66
CA SER A 506 15.25 9.73 1.32
C SER A 506 15.09 11.14 0.76
N LEU A 507 16.14 11.97 0.92
CA LEU A 507 16.16 13.36 0.46
C LEU A 507 17.09 13.49 -0.76
N LEU A 508 16.49 13.35 -1.94
CA LEU A 508 17.05 13.83 -3.20
C LEU A 508 15.86 14.07 -4.12
N VAL A 509 15.28 15.28 -4.07
CA VAL A 509 14.50 15.98 -5.14
C VAL A 509 13.57 17.06 -4.52
N LEU A 510 13.96 18.34 -4.66
CA LEU A 510 13.13 19.59 -4.70
C LEU A 510 12.51 20.17 -3.39
N PRO A 511 12.11 21.48 -3.36
CA PRO A 511 12.25 22.40 -2.22
C PRO A 511 11.10 22.37 -1.20
N TRP A 512 10.43 21.23 -1.03
CA TRP A 512 9.30 21.14 -0.11
C TRP A 512 9.78 20.89 1.32
N SER A 513 9.49 21.85 2.20
CA SER A 513 9.65 21.67 3.64
C SER A 513 8.68 20.63 4.16
N LEU A 514 9.22 19.60 4.82
CA LEU A 514 8.45 18.53 5.41
C LEU A 514 7.54 19.04 6.54
N SER A 515 6.22 18.89 6.36
CA SER A 515 5.22 19.59 7.19
C SER A 515 4.03 18.69 7.58
N LEU A 516 3.64 18.74 8.85
CA LEU A 516 2.38 18.18 9.38
C LEU A 516 1.51 19.35 9.88
N ILE A 517 0.46 19.67 9.12
CA ILE A 517 -0.41 20.83 9.35
C ILE A 517 -1.84 20.37 9.62
N LEU A 518 -2.21 20.35 10.90
CA LEU A 518 -3.50 19.88 11.39
C LEU A 518 -4.26 20.96 12.19
N GLU A 519 -3.78 22.21 12.15
CA GLU A 519 -4.37 23.37 12.83
C GLU A 519 -5.88 23.56 12.52
N LEU A 520 -6.62 24.15 13.47
CA LEU A 520 -8.03 24.50 13.34
C LEU A 520 -8.91 23.27 12.96
N ASN A 521 -8.93 22.28 13.84
CA ASN A 521 -9.72 21.05 13.69
C ASN A 521 -10.33 20.64 15.05
N GLN A 522 -10.84 19.41 15.14
CA GLN A 522 -11.41 18.78 16.34
C GLN A 522 -10.59 17.56 16.80
N ILE A 523 -9.29 17.52 16.47
CA ILE A 523 -8.40 16.38 16.76
C ILE A 523 -8.21 16.29 18.26
N SER A 524 -8.28 15.07 18.81
CA SER A 524 -8.29 14.83 20.26
C SER A 524 -7.30 13.75 20.68
N GLY A 525 -7.12 13.58 21.99
CA GLY A 525 -6.19 12.60 22.54
C GLY A 525 -4.74 13.07 22.58
N LYS A 526 -3.82 12.15 22.89
CA LYS A 526 -2.41 12.47 23.12
C LYS A 526 -1.60 12.51 21.82
N LEU A 527 -0.51 13.27 21.82
CA LEU A 527 0.50 13.18 20.76
C LEU A 527 1.14 11.78 20.75
N PRO A 528 1.12 11.05 19.63
CA PRO A 528 1.82 9.78 19.50
C PRO A 528 3.33 9.97 19.66
N GLN A 529 3.97 9.06 20.40
CA GLN A 529 5.43 9.09 20.59
C GLN A 529 6.17 8.84 19.27
N GLU A 530 5.57 8.07 18.37
CA GLU A 530 6.11 7.69 17.07
C GLU A 530 6.33 8.90 16.15
N LEU A 531 5.66 10.04 16.38
CA LEU A 531 5.97 11.29 15.67
C LEU A 531 7.39 11.79 15.93
N GLY A 532 8.03 11.39 17.04
CA GLY A 532 9.45 11.65 17.32
C GLY A 532 10.42 10.89 16.42
N ASN A 533 9.94 9.93 15.62
CA ASN A 533 10.77 9.13 14.69
C ASN A 533 10.81 9.71 13.27
N LEU A 534 10.31 10.93 13.05
CA LEU A 534 10.27 11.60 11.75
C LEU A 534 11.52 12.46 11.58
N PRO A 535 12.64 11.94 11.03
CA PRO A 535 13.96 12.57 11.20
C PRO A 535 14.11 13.93 10.51
N ASN A 536 13.30 14.20 9.48
CA ASN A 536 13.43 15.38 8.64
C ASN A 536 12.30 16.43 8.82
N ILE A 537 11.42 16.26 9.81
CA ILE A 537 10.25 17.13 9.98
C ILE A 537 10.64 18.57 10.33
N GLN A 538 10.14 19.53 9.54
CA GLN A 538 10.45 20.95 9.71
C GLN A 538 9.32 21.74 10.35
N ARG A 539 8.06 21.35 10.12
CA ARG A 539 6.89 22.10 10.62
C ARG A 539 5.85 21.18 11.23
N ILE A 540 5.40 21.53 12.44
CA ILE A 540 4.32 20.84 13.15
C ILE A 540 3.33 21.90 13.63
N PHE A 541 2.17 21.97 12.98
CA PHE A 541 1.10 22.93 13.29
C PHE A 541 -0.11 22.17 13.78
N LEU A 542 -0.38 22.26 15.07
CA LEU A 542 -1.45 21.54 15.77
C LEU A 542 -2.37 22.46 16.56
N SER A 543 -2.17 23.78 16.48
CA SER A 543 -2.94 24.76 17.25
C SER A 543 -4.45 24.67 17.00
N SER A 544 -5.26 25.06 17.98
CA SER A 544 -6.73 25.08 17.90
C SER A 544 -7.31 23.70 17.60
N ASN A 545 -7.11 22.78 18.56
CA ASN A 545 -7.61 21.40 18.57
C ASN A 545 -7.97 20.99 20.01
N TYR A 546 -8.33 19.72 20.22
CA TYR A 546 -8.61 19.12 21.55
C TYR A 546 -7.50 18.16 22.01
N LEU A 547 -6.25 18.38 21.58
CA LEU A 547 -5.12 17.52 21.96
C LEU A 547 -4.81 17.67 23.45
N SER A 548 -4.44 16.58 24.10
CA SER A 548 -4.20 16.53 25.55
C SER A 548 -2.96 15.74 25.94
N GLY A 549 -2.64 15.72 27.23
CA GLY A 549 -1.42 15.11 27.76
C GLY A 549 -0.19 15.98 27.54
N ASP A 550 0.99 15.41 27.76
CA ASP A 550 2.25 16.15 27.73
C ASP A 550 2.93 16.08 26.35
N ILE A 551 3.87 16.99 26.09
CA ILE A 551 4.72 16.93 24.89
C ILE A 551 5.72 15.75 25.03
N PRO A 552 5.70 14.74 24.14
CA PRO A 552 6.52 13.54 24.30
C PRO A 552 8.03 13.81 24.32
N SER A 553 8.76 13.21 25.27
CA SER A 553 10.22 13.37 25.42
C SER A 553 11.03 12.96 24.19
N ILE A 554 10.49 12.02 23.41
CA ILE A 554 11.07 11.56 22.15
C ILE A 554 11.12 12.66 21.07
N PHE A 555 10.35 13.74 21.21
CA PHE A 555 10.42 14.89 20.29
C PHE A 555 11.76 15.63 20.38
N SER A 556 12.56 15.36 21.42
CA SER A 556 13.98 15.75 21.50
C SER A 556 14.80 15.35 20.26
N LYS A 557 14.37 14.33 19.51
CA LYS A 557 15.00 13.85 18.27
C LYS A 557 14.70 14.71 17.03
N LEU A 558 13.70 15.59 17.08
CA LEU A 558 13.22 16.38 15.94
C LEU A 558 14.10 17.63 15.70
N THR A 559 15.40 17.43 15.54
CA THR A 559 16.41 18.51 15.43
C THR A 559 16.32 19.32 14.13
N THR A 560 15.51 18.87 13.18
CA THR A 560 15.24 19.55 11.91
C THR A 560 14.06 20.54 11.97
N LEU A 561 13.39 20.67 13.12
CA LEU A 561 12.25 21.57 13.30
C LEU A 561 12.62 23.05 13.13
N ILE A 562 11.74 23.77 12.42
CA ILE A 562 11.81 25.19 12.10
C ILE A 562 10.61 25.95 12.69
N ASP A 563 9.41 25.37 12.70
CA ASP A 563 8.19 26.03 13.18
C ASP A 563 7.29 25.04 13.93
N LEU A 564 7.11 25.26 15.24
CA LEU A 564 6.23 24.46 16.10
C LEU A 564 5.12 25.34 16.66
N ARG A 565 3.88 24.90 16.46
CA ARG A 565 2.68 25.59 16.94
C ARG A 565 1.69 24.61 17.54
N ILE A 566 1.43 24.76 18.83
CA ILE A 566 0.57 23.84 19.61
C ILE A 566 -0.38 24.59 20.55
N SER A 567 -0.63 25.87 20.28
CA SER A 567 -1.45 26.75 21.12
C SER A 567 -2.94 26.34 21.07
N ASP A 568 -3.76 26.78 22.02
CA ASP A 568 -5.22 26.55 21.99
C ASP A 568 -5.56 25.05 21.88
N ASN A 569 -5.10 24.30 22.89
CA ASN A 569 -5.30 22.86 23.06
C ASN A 569 -5.45 22.56 24.56
N GLN A 570 -5.63 21.29 24.92
CA GLN A 570 -5.74 20.83 26.32
C GLN A 570 -4.43 20.19 26.81
N PHE A 571 -3.28 20.68 26.33
CA PHE A 571 -1.99 20.15 26.73
C PHE A 571 -1.75 20.34 28.23
N THR A 572 -1.14 19.33 28.84
CA THR A 572 -0.78 19.32 30.25
C THR A 572 0.74 19.38 30.45
N GLY A 573 1.17 19.62 31.69
CA GLY A 573 2.57 19.57 32.08
C GLY A 573 3.29 20.90 31.90
N THR A 574 4.61 20.83 31.67
CA THR A 574 5.49 22.00 31.53
C THR A 574 6.14 22.02 30.14
N ILE A 575 6.71 23.16 29.74
CA ILE A 575 7.53 23.21 28.53
C ILE A 575 8.80 22.38 28.79
N PRO A 576 9.08 21.31 28.02
CA PRO A 576 10.22 20.45 28.33
C PRO A 576 11.58 21.05 27.99
N ASP A 577 12.58 20.78 28.81
CA ASP A 577 13.96 21.29 28.63
C ASP A 577 14.63 20.81 27.34
N PHE A 578 14.18 19.70 26.76
CA PHE A 578 14.73 19.21 25.49
C PHE A 578 14.46 20.15 24.31
N ILE A 579 13.62 21.18 24.46
CA ILE A 579 13.38 22.19 23.43
C ILE A 579 14.67 22.91 22.99
N GLN A 580 15.67 22.97 23.88
CA GLN A 580 17.00 23.49 23.57
C GLN A 580 17.72 22.74 22.43
N ASN A 581 17.29 21.51 22.12
CA ASN A 581 17.87 20.70 21.05
C ASN A 581 17.40 21.15 19.65
N TRP A 582 16.34 21.94 19.54
CA TRP A 582 15.80 22.42 18.25
C TRP A 582 16.49 23.72 17.83
N THR A 583 17.79 23.64 17.56
CA THR A 583 18.63 24.81 17.24
C THR A 583 18.26 25.53 15.93
N ASN A 584 17.56 24.83 15.03
CA ASN A 584 17.05 25.38 13.76
C ASN A 584 15.69 26.10 13.90
N LEU A 585 15.10 26.10 15.10
CA LEU A 585 13.74 26.60 15.28
C LEU A 585 13.68 28.12 15.09
N GLU A 586 12.85 28.58 14.17
CA GLU A 586 12.57 29.98 13.91
C GLU A 586 11.31 30.47 14.64
N LYS A 587 10.35 29.58 14.87
CA LYS A 587 9.05 29.95 15.44
C LYS A 587 8.59 28.91 16.46
N LEU A 588 8.33 29.39 17.67
CA LEU A 588 7.77 28.61 18.76
C LEU A 588 6.49 29.28 19.25
N ARG A 589 5.37 28.57 19.19
CA ARG A 589 4.07 29.05 19.70
C ARG A 589 3.42 28.00 20.59
N ILE A 590 3.54 28.21 21.89
CA ILE A 590 2.88 27.43 22.92
C ILE A 590 2.00 28.40 23.70
N SER A 591 0.72 28.06 23.83
CA SER A 591 -0.18 28.81 24.69
C SER A 591 -1.12 27.89 25.43
N GLU A 592 -1.58 28.33 26.60
CA GLU A 592 -2.62 27.66 27.40
C GLU A 592 -2.21 26.26 27.89
N LEU A 593 -0.97 26.15 28.37
CA LEU A 593 -0.44 24.90 28.92
C LEU A 593 -0.92 24.74 30.37
N SER A 594 -1.62 23.64 30.67
CA SER A 594 -2.17 23.37 32.00
C SER A 594 -1.22 22.48 32.83
N GLY A 595 -0.59 23.01 33.87
CA GLY A 595 0.37 22.21 34.65
C GLY A 595 0.86 22.93 35.89
N PRO A 596 1.78 22.30 36.66
CA PRO A 596 2.48 23.00 37.74
C PRO A 596 3.30 24.17 37.19
N GLY A 597 3.63 25.14 38.04
CA GLY A 597 4.48 26.25 37.61
C GLY A 597 5.88 25.77 37.27
N SER A 598 6.48 26.31 36.20
CA SER A 598 7.84 25.95 35.79
C SER A 598 8.69 27.18 35.52
N PRO A 599 10.02 27.11 35.71
CA PRO A 599 10.94 28.14 35.24
C PRO A 599 10.86 28.36 33.73
N PHE A 600 11.46 29.45 33.27
CA PHE A 600 11.60 29.73 31.85
C PHE A 600 12.45 28.64 31.14
N PRO A 601 12.00 28.06 30.01
CA PRO A 601 12.69 26.95 29.34
C PRO A 601 14.07 27.37 28.80
N PRO A 602 15.08 26.48 28.74
CA PRO A 602 16.40 26.82 28.22
C PRO A 602 16.38 27.05 26.71
N LEU A 603 16.55 28.30 26.26
CA LEU A 603 16.56 28.67 24.83
C LEU A 603 17.89 29.31 24.35
N GLN A 604 18.96 29.21 25.15
CA GLN A 604 20.24 29.90 24.93
C GLN A 604 20.85 29.59 23.54
N ASN A 605 20.66 28.36 23.06
CA ASN A 605 21.24 27.87 21.81
C ASN A 605 20.35 28.10 20.57
N MET A 606 19.15 28.69 20.74
CA MET A 606 18.17 28.86 19.66
C MET A 606 18.39 30.16 18.89
N THR A 607 19.58 30.32 18.29
CA THR A 607 20.00 31.57 17.64
C THR A 607 19.19 31.93 16.40
N SER A 608 18.42 30.99 15.84
CA SER A 608 17.57 31.20 14.66
C SER A 608 16.17 31.73 14.99
N ILE A 609 15.79 31.82 16.27
CA ILE A 609 14.41 32.10 16.67
C ILE A 609 13.99 33.55 16.36
N LYS A 610 12.87 33.68 15.63
CA LYS A 610 12.28 34.95 15.19
C LYS A 610 10.98 35.24 15.94
N THR A 611 10.22 34.20 16.29
CA THR A 611 8.94 34.33 17.00
C THR A 611 8.93 33.38 18.19
N LEU A 612 8.81 33.96 19.39
CA LEU A 612 8.66 33.23 20.63
C LEU A 612 7.36 33.67 21.30
N ILE A 613 6.35 32.79 21.33
CA ILE A 613 5.09 32.99 22.01
C ILE A 613 4.92 31.87 23.02
N LEU A 614 4.99 32.20 24.31
CA LEU A 614 4.81 31.31 25.45
C LEU A 614 3.72 31.90 26.37
N ARG A 615 2.50 32.01 25.86
CA ARG A 615 1.41 32.75 26.52
C ARG A 615 0.60 31.84 27.44
N ASN A 616 0.37 32.21 28.70
CA ASN A 616 -0.41 31.38 29.62
C ASN A 616 0.15 29.94 29.75
N CYS A 617 1.45 29.83 30.03
CA CYS A 617 2.15 28.56 30.20
C CYS A 617 2.56 28.28 31.66
N ASN A 618 2.01 29.06 32.61
CA ASN A 618 2.34 28.98 34.04
C ASN A 618 3.85 29.17 34.33
N LEU A 619 4.55 29.97 33.53
CA LEU A 619 5.97 30.24 33.72
C LEU A 619 6.21 31.09 34.98
N THR A 620 7.16 30.69 35.81
CA THR A 620 7.54 31.35 37.07
C THR A 620 9.02 31.74 37.07
N GLY A 621 9.41 32.57 38.04
CA GLY A 621 10.79 33.05 38.17
C GLY A 621 11.05 34.29 37.30
N GLU A 622 12.33 34.62 37.12
CA GLU A 622 12.74 35.85 36.43
C GLU A 622 12.84 35.71 34.92
N LEU A 623 12.75 36.83 34.22
CA LEU A 623 13.06 36.92 32.79
C LEU A 623 14.55 36.59 32.55
N PRO A 624 14.87 35.63 31.68
CA PRO A 624 16.26 35.26 31.43
C PRO A 624 17.03 36.32 30.65
N ALA A 625 18.20 36.71 31.15
CA ALA A 625 19.08 37.69 30.49
C ALA A 625 19.60 37.23 29.12
N TYR A 626 19.67 35.93 28.86
CA TYR A 626 20.18 35.37 27.61
C TYR A 626 19.26 35.59 26.40
N LEU A 627 18.01 36.04 26.58
CA LEU A 627 17.15 36.40 25.43
C LEU A 627 17.61 37.69 24.76
N GLY A 628 18.26 38.61 25.48
CA GLY A 628 18.75 39.87 24.94
C GLY A 628 19.68 39.70 23.73
N PRO A 629 20.72 38.84 23.82
CA PRO A 629 21.62 38.54 22.70
C PRO A 629 20.99 37.87 21.46
N ILE A 630 19.73 37.40 21.53
CA ILE A 630 19.07 36.72 20.40
C ILE A 630 18.52 37.76 19.41
N THR A 631 19.43 38.35 18.63
CA THR A 631 19.12 39.44 17.67
C THR A 631 18.26 39.01 16.48
N SER A 632 18.02 37.71 16.30
CA SER A 632 17.08 37.16 15.32
C SER A 632 15.61 37.35 15.72
N LEU A 633 15.31 37.60 17.00
CA LEU A 633 13.95 37.80 17.48
C LEU A 633 13.26 38.99 16.79
N ARG A 634 11.96 38.82 16.54
CA ARG A 634 11.06 39.82 15.95
C ARG A 634 9.77 39.96 16.75
N LEU A 635 9.34 38.89 17.40
CA LEU A 635 8.17 38.85 18.28
C LEU A 635 8.50 38.01 19.53
N LEU A 636 8.30 38.60 20.70
CA LEU A 636 8.38 37.97 22.01
C LEU A 636 7.05 38.20 22.73
N ASP A 637 6.30 37.15 23.02
CA ASP A 637 5.07 37.22 23.81
C ASP A 637 5.12 36.21 24.95
N LEU A 638 5.20 36.73 26.17
CA LEU A 638 5.23 35.98 27.43
C LEU A 638 4.04 36.35 28.32
N SER A 639 2.97 36.83 27.71
CA SER A 639 1.81 37.35 28.43
C SER A 639 1.11 36.26 29.25
N PHE A 640 0.39 36.65 30.30
CA PHE A 640 -0.43 35.79 31.15
C PHE A 640 0.36 34.68 31.86
N ASN A 641 1.58 34.99 32.31
CA ASN A 641 2.39 34.07 33.11
C ASN A 641 2.53 34.58 34.56
N LYS A 642 3.46 34.00 35.31
CA LYS A 642 3.80 34.33 36.69
C LYS A 642 5.27 34.76 36.79
N LEU A 643 5.78 35.43 35.75
CA LEU A 643 7.16 35.92 35.70
C LEU A 643 7.32 37.11 36.64
N SER A 644 8.41 37.17 37.39
CA SER A 644 8.69 38.20 38.40
C SER A 644 10.07 38.82 38.22
N GLY A 645 10.39 39.82 39.04
CA GLY A 645 11.68 40.53 38.97
C GLY A 645 11.72 41.61 37.88
N PRO A 646 12.88 42.28 37.72
CA PRO A 646 13.04 43.37 36.78
C PRO A 646 13.23 42.91 35.34
N ILE A 647 12.99 43.82 34.39
CA ILE A 647 13.34 43.61 32.98
C ILE A 647 14.87 43.60 32.85
N PRO A 648 15.50 42.55 32.29
CA PRO A 648 16.95 42.49 32.17
C PRO A 648 17.54 43.60 31.31
N VAL A 649 18.64 44.21 31.76
CA VAL A 649 19.34 45.28 31.02
C VAL A 649 19.78 44.86 29.61
N THR A 650 20.02 43.56 29.41
CA THR A 650 20.38 42.99 28.11
C THR A 650 19.27 43.10 27.07
N TYR A 651 18.01 43.33 27.47
CA TYR A 651 16.88 43.43 26.54
C TYR A 651 16.91 44.73 25.73
N SER A 652 17.77 45.70 26.08
CA SER A 652 18.06 46.86 25.22
C SER A 652 18.47 46.47 23.78
N ALA A 653 19.11 45.30 23.61
CA ALA A 653 19.43 44.73 22.31
C ALA A 653 18.19 44.32 21.49
N LEU A 654 17.02 44.16 22.13
CA LEU A 654 15.73 43.80 21.54
C LEU A 654 14.85 45.02 21.24
N SER A 655 15.40 46.23 21.18
CA SER A 655 14.67 47.49 20.94
C SER A 655 13.83 47.55 19.66
N ARG A 656 14.02 46.63 18.71
CA ARG A 656 13.25 46.53 17.45
C ARG A 656 12.25 45.36 17.43
N VAL A 657 12.09 44.67 18.55
CA VAL A 657 11.24 43.49 18.70
C VAL A 657 9.87 43.92 19.24
N ASN A 658 8.80 43.28 18.77
CA ASN A 658 7.49 43.44 19.42
C ASN A 658 7.48 42.59 20.70
N ILE A 659 7.29 43.22 21.85
CA ILE A 659 7.43 42.58 23.17
C ILE A 659 6.10 42.69 23.93
N PHE A 660 5.51 41.56 24.28
CA PHE A 660 4.28 41.49 25.07
C PHE A 660 4.57 40.73 26.36
N LEU A 661 4.44 41.42 27.50
CA LEU A 661 4.68 40.88 28.85
C LEU A 661 3.46 41.07 29.76
N THR A 662 2.30 41.31 29.16
CA THR A 662 1.04 41.62 29.82
C THR A 662 0.64 40.58 30.85
N SER A 663 0.06 40.99 31.98
CA SER A 663 -0.45 40.08 33.01
C SER A 663 0.63 39.14 33.56
N ASN A 664 1.64 39.72 34.20
CA ASN A 664 2.71 39.03 34.92
C ASN A 664 2.94 39.69 36.30
N MET A 665 4.01 39.34 37.00
CA MET A 665 4.42 39.91 38.29
C MET A 665 5.75 40.67 38.20
N LEU A 666 6.09 41.21 37.02
CA LEU A 666 7.34 41.95 36.79
C LEU A 666 7.35 43.26 37.60
N ASN A 667 8.53 43.68 38.05
CA ASN A 667 8.68 44.83 38.93
C ASN A 667 9.93 45.67 38.59
N GLY A 668 10.22 46.68 39.42
CA GLY A 668 11.32 47.62 39.18
C GLY A 668 10.96 48.75 38.21
N GLU A 669 11.98 49.42 37.68
CA GLU A 669 11.81 50.52 36.72
C GLU A 669 11.67 50.00 35.29
N VAL A 670 10.81 50.65 34.49
CA VAL A 670 10.68 50.36 33.06
C VAL A 670 11.86 51.02 32.32
N PRO A 671 12.68 50.27 31.56
CA PRO A 671 13.78 50.86 30.80
C PRO A 671 13.31 51.91 29.80
N SER A 672 14.01 53.05 29.70
CA SER A 672 13.59 54.19 28.85
C SER A 672 13.37 53.82 27.39
N TRP A 673 14.22 52.96 26.82
CA TRP A 673 14.10 52.50 25.43
C TRP A 673 12.78 51.76 25.16
N MET A 674 12.14 51.18 26.17
CA MET A 674 10.82 50.54 26.01
C MET A 674 9.70 51.59 25.96
N VAL A 675 9.82 52.68 26.72
CA VAL A 675 8.89 53.81 26.68
C VAL A 675 8.93 54.48 25.31
N ASP A 676 10.14 54.67 24.76
CA ASP A 676 10.34 55.28 23.44
C ASP A 676 9.78 54.43 22.28
N ASN A 677 9.50 53.15 22.50
CA ASN A 677 8.98 52.20 21.51
C ASN A 677 7.54 51.71 21.83
N GLY A 678 6.75 52.52 22.54
CA GLY A 678 5.46 52.14 23.12
C GLY A 678 4.47 51.41 22.19
N ASP A 679 4.43 51.70 20.89
CA ASP A 679 3.51 51.02 19.94
C ASP A 679 3.80 49.53 19.73
N LYS A 680 4.98 49.05 20.15
CA LYS A 680 5.44 47.66 19.95
C LYS A 680 5.61 46.89 21.25
N ILE A 681 5.31 47.53 22.38
CA ILE A 681 5.63 46.99 23.70
C ILE A 681 4.38 47.07 24.59
N ASP A 682 3.97 45.93 25.13
CA ASP A 682 2.88 45.84 26.09
C ASP A 682 3.37 45.29 27.43
N LEU A 683 3.20 46.08 28.48
CA LEU A 683 3.64 45.79 29.84
C LEU A 683 2.49 45.86 30.85
N ILE A 684 1.24 46.00 30.40
CA ILE A 684 0.10 46.25 31.30
C ILE A 684 -0.12 45.07 32.27
N TYR A 685 -0.74 45.37 33.42
CA TYR A 685 -0.97 44.39 34.49
C TYR A 685 0.33 43.72 35.00
N ASN A 686 1.29 44.56 35.39
CA ASN A 686 2.52 44.21 36.12
C ASN A 686 2.69 45.14 37.34
N ASN A 687 3.77 44.98 38.11
CA ASN A 687 4.06 45.69 39.36
C ASN A 687 5.27 46.64 39.24
N PHE A 688 5.41 47.34 38.10
CA PHE A 688 6.48 48.33 37.89
C PHE A 688 6.29 49.58 38.75
N THR A 689 7.39 50.22 39.18
CA THR A 689 7.35 51.44 39.99
C THR A 689 6.96 52.66 39.14
N ASN A 690 6.08 53.53 39.67
CA ASN A 690 5.54 54.71 39.00
C ASN A 690 6.62 55.75 38.62
N ASP A 691 7.05 55.77 37.35
CA ASP A 691 7.63 56.98 36.74
C ASP A 691 6.47 57.82 36.17
N PRO A 692 6.35 59.13 36.45
CA PRO A 692 5.29 59.98 35.91
C PRO A 692 5.18 59.98 34.36
N ARG A 693 6.15 59.41 33.62
CA ARG A 693 6.12 59.20 32.16
C ARG A 693 5.49 57.88 31.70
N THR A 694 5.24 56.90 32.58
CA THR A 694 4.57 55.63 32.21
C THR A 694 3.05 55.71 32.17
N ALA A 695 2.47 56.86 32.56
CA ALA A 695 1.03 57.12 32.48
C ALA A 695 0.47 57.17 31.03
N GLU A 696 1.33 57.36 30.02
CA GLU A 696 0.95 57.33 28.60
C GLU A 696 0.86 55.90 28.03
N CYS A 697 1.74 54.97 28.43
CA CYS A 697 1.64 53.57 28.01
C CYS A 697 0.38 52.86 28.54
N GLN A 698 -0.18 53.30 29.66
CA GLN A 698 -1.44 52.78 30.19
C GLN A 698 -2.70 53.36 29.49
N LYS A 699 -2.58 54.47 28.74
CA LYS A 699 -3.73 55.17 28.13
C LYS A 699 -4.11 54.67 26.73
N ASN A 700 -3.21 53.98 26.03
CA ASN A 700 -3.48 53.48 24.68
C ASN A 700 -4.10 52.06 24.65
N ALA A 701 -4.47 51.51 25.80
CA ALA A 701 -5.24 50.27 25.92
C ALA A 701 -6.76 50.58 25.90
N VAL A 702 -7.35 50.67 24.70
CA VAL A 702 -8.79 50.53 24.47
C VAL A 702 -9.02 49.39 23.50
#